data_AF-A0AAN6Q4K6-F1
#
_entry.id   AF-A0AAN6Q4K6-F1
#
_cell.length_a   1.000
_cell.length_b   1.000
_cell.length_c   1.000
_cell.angle_alpha   90.00
_cell.angle_beta   90.00
_cell.angle_gamma   90.00
#
_symmetry.space_group_name_H-M   'P 1'
#
loop_
_entity.id
_entity.type
_entity.pdbx_description
1 polymer ?
#
loop_
_entity_poly.entity_id
_entity_poly.type
_entity_poly.pdbx_seq_one_letter_code
_entity_poly.pdbx_strand_id
1 'polypeptide(L)'
;MATDKPPVAFIGLGAMGFGMATHLLKQGYSVTGFDVWPPTLERFQSAGGLTAAAPSAAVSDKPFCVCMVATAQQAQSVLLDRPDAAVPSLPRGAALLLCSTVPCDYVQSLERHLRDIGRGDLLLVDCPVSGGAARAADGTLSIMAGMSEEALAKARPLLAEMADPAKLYIVRGGVGAGSNMKMVHQVLAACQILAASEAMGFAAGLGLDLATAQRAVLASEAWNWMFEHRTPRMLTEFKPVASAVNIIVKDTGIITAEARRSGFRVPMTEMAEEGYRQAVAKGYGPDDDSSLLRLYTETGQGESSVGTEEVKLELVIDLLKAINLCAAAESLAFANAVGLDLDQVLDLCVNAAGASTMLKKHGPSFIKALRAGVVSKSWEATEGSPSLRDVAERVQRAVEDFEQIKVPLLLGKRALEVLREALISGSTSLSVDAVVNFTLPRAKMEAAIAPHFFNHGLEQSDPEEEKKCHWCQIRSFATHKSIPITIVNDVNNEVINPNFRFIDHSVIAEDVPVAEDSFRTGCSCESDEDCMYNTCQCLDEMAPGSDEEDDDGSASRPRRKRFAYHSSGPRAGLLRRRILQSREPIYECHEGCNCSRNCPNRVVERGRTVPLQIFRTKNRGWGVKCLVDIREGQFVDRYLGEIITSEEADRRRAESTISRRKDVYLFALDKFSDPQSLDPLLAAPPLEVDGEWMSGPTRFINHSCDPNMRIFARVGDHADKHIHDLALFAIRDIPAREELTFDYVDGLEHMDDDAYDPSKVGEMTRCLCNTKRCRGFLW
;
A
#
# COMPACT_ATOMS: atom_id res chain seq x y z
N MET A 1 18.44 28.34 52.10
CA MET A 1 18.69 26.90 52.32
C MET A 1 18.67 26.27 50.95
N ALA A 2 19.77 25.64 50.51
CA ALA A 2 19.74 24.86 49.27
C ALA A 2 18.69 23.76 49.47
N THR A 3 17.65 23.75 48.65
CA THR A 3 16.67 22.66 48.63
C THR A 3 17.41 21.40 48.21
N ASP A 4 17.53 20.42 49.11
CA ASP A 4 18.16 19.13 48.80
C ASP A 4 17.52 18.51 47.55
N LYS A 5 18.35 18.09 46.60
CA LYS A 5 17.90 17.42 45.37
C LYS A 5 17.22 16.09 45.74
N PRO A 6 16.11 15.70 45.07
CA PRO A 6 15.41 14.47 45.38
C PRO A 6 16.30 13.24 45.11
N PRO A 7 16.20 12.16 45.88
CA PRO A 7 17.00 10.96 45.63
C PRO A 7 16.49 10.20 44.39
N VAL A 8 17.39 9.53 43.68
CA VAL A 8 17.11 8.87 42.39
C VAL A 8 17.57 7.41 42.42
N ALA A 9 16.74 6.49 41.96
CA ALA A 9 17.17 5.14 41.63
C ALA A 9 17.63 5.09 40.17
N PHE A 10 18.70 4.32 39.91
CA PHE A 10 19.25 4.15 38.56
C PHE A 10 19.48 2.67 38.27
N ILE A 11 18.72 2.11 37.33
CA ILE A 11 18.79 0.71 36.92
C ILE A 11 19.49 0.63 35.57
N GLY A 12 20.61 -0.08 35.53
CA GLY A 12 21.49 -0.21 34.36
C GLY A 12 22.64 0.80 34.39
N LEU A 13 23.84 0.30 34.63
CA LEU A 13 25.11 1.03 34.73
C LEU A 13 26.10 0.62 33.63
N GLY A 14 25.56 0.26 32.45
CA GLY A 14 26.34 0.13 31.22
C GLY A 14 26.91 1.47 30.76
N ALA A 15 27.54 1.52 29.57
CA ALA A 15 28.25 2.71 29.09
C ALA A 15 27.44 4.03 29.16
N MET A 16 26.18 4.00 28.71
CA MET A 16 25.26 5.16 28.79
C MET A 16 24.81 5.42 30.22
N GLY A 17 24.28 4.40 30.90
CA GLY A 17 23.71 4.53 32.24
C GLY A 17 24.71 5.00 33.30
N PHE A 18 25.96 4.52 33.22
CA PHE A 18 27.03 4.98 34.09
C PHE A 18 27.33 6.47 33.91
N GLY A 19 27.39 6.96 32.66
CA GLY A 19 27.57 8.38 32.37
C GLY A 19 26.46 9.24 32.97
N MET A 20 25.19 8.84 32.74
CA MET A 20 24.03 9.55 33.28
C MET A 20 24.01 9.55 34.81
N ALA A 21 24.20 8.38 35.43
CA ALA A 21 24.15 8.25 36.89
C ALA A 21 25.27 9.07 37.57
N THR A 22 26.49 9.05 37.02
CA THR A 22 27.60 9.85 37.55
C THR A 22 27.45 11.34 37.28
N HIS A 23 26.81 11.75 36.18
CA HIS A 23 26.41 13.14 35.98
C HIS A 23 25.45 13.62 37.07
N LEU A 24 24.41 12.84 37.38
CA LEU A 24 23.48 13.18 38.46
C LEU A 24 24.18 13.32 39.83
N LEU A 25 25.16 12.46 40.14
CA LEU A 25 25.99 12.62 41.34
C LEU A 25 26.72 13.98 41.36
N LYS A 26 27.32 14.40 40.23
CA LYS A 26 28.01 15.70 40.12
C LYS A 26 27.04 16.88 40.34
N GLN A 27 25.78 16.73 39.94
CA GLN A 27 24.73 17.74 40.14
C GLN A 27 24.12 17.72 41.55
N GLY A 28 24.65 16.89 42.45
CA GLY A 28 24.27 16.84 43.86
C GLY A 28 23.08 15.94 44.18
N TYR A 29 22.64 15.07 43.26
CA TYR A 29 21.61 14.08 43.56
C TYR A 29 22.20 12.91 44.35
N SER A 30 21.44 12.37 45.30
CA SER A 30 21.75 11.07 45.89
C SER A 30 21.24 9.96 44.97
N VAL A 31 22.14 9.20 44.36
CA VAL A 31 21.81 8.17 43.38
C VAL A 31 22.09 6.77 43.93
N THR A 32 21.09 5.89 43.90
CA THR A 32 21.22 4.46 44.22
C THR A 32 21.16 3.63 42.93
N GLY A 33 22.28 3.02 42.57
CA GLY A 33 22.46 2.25 41.35
C GLY A 33 22.23 0.75 41.53
N PHE A 34 21.65 0.12 40.50
CA PHE A 34 21.59 -1.33 40.34
C PHE A 34 22.06 -1.71 38.93
N ASP A 35 22.87 -2.76 38.83
CA ASP A 35 23.23 -3.42 37.59
C ASP A 35 23.44 -4.91 37.87
N VAL A 36 23.19 -5.75 36.86
CA VAL A 36 23.38 -7.20 36.97
C VAL A 36 24.85 -7.60 36.97
N TRP A 37 25.75 -6.69 36.57
CA TRP A 37 27.18 -6.92 36.46
C TRP A 37 27.95 -6.26 37.63
N PRO A 38 28.41 -7.04 38.63
CA PRO A 38 29.01 -6.51 39.86
C PRO A 38 30.16 -5.51 39.66
N PRO A 39 31.08 -5.69 38.68
CA PRO A 39 32.15 -4.71 38.44
C PRO A 39 31.66 -3.29 38.12
N THR A 40 30.47 -3.13 37.52
CA THR A 40 29.90 -1.78 37.28
C THR A 40 29.38 -1.14 38.56
N LEU A 41 28.86 -1.93 39.50
CA LEU A 41 28.45 -1.46 40.82
C LEU A 41 29.65 -0.99 41.64
N GLU A 42 30.73 -1.77 41.67
CA GLU A 42 31.98 -1.40 42.36
C GLU A 42 32.56 -0.09 41.80
N ARG A 43 32.56 0.04 40.47
CA ARG A 43 32.98 1.27 39.79
C ARG A 43 32.08 2.45 40.13
N PHE A 44 30.77 2.24 40.23
CA PHE A 44 29.80 3.30 40.55
C PHE A 44 29.91 3.75 42.00
N GLN A 45 30.10 2.79 42.92
CA GLN A 45 30.38 3.07 44.32
C GLN A 45 31.67 3.89 44.48
N SER A 46 32.72 3.55 43.73
CA SER A 46 33.97 4.30 43.70
C SER A 46 33.81 5.74 43.17
N ALA A 47 32.78 5.99 42.35
CA ALA A 47 32.43 7.32 41.86
C ALA A 47 31.54 8.13 42.85
N GLY A 48 31.26 7.59 44.04
CA GLY A 48 30.45 8.23 45.08
C GLY A 48 28.96 7.87 45.05
N GLY A 49 28.56 6.90 44.21
CA GLY A 49 27.19 6.40 44.16
C GLY A 49 26.87 5.41 45.28
N LEU A 50 25.59 5.31 45.64
CA LEU A 50 25.09 4.20 46.46
C LEU A 50 24.74 3.03 45.54
N THR A 51 24.83 1.80 46.04
CA THR A 51 24.49 0.59 45.27
C THR A 51 23.49 -0.28 46.02
N ALA A 52 22.68 -1.02 45.28
CA ALA A 52 21.76 -2.01 45.82
C ALA A 52 22.01 -3.38 45.19
N ALA A 53 21.74 -4.46 45.95
CA ALA A 53 21.89 -5.83 45.48
C ALA A 53 20.69 -6.33 44.64
N ALA A 54 19.59 -5.58 44.63
CA ALA A 54 18.35 -5.93 43.94
C ALA A 54 17.64 -4.67 43.40
N PRO A 55 16.87 -4.77 42.29
CA PRO A 55 16.10 -3.64 41.74
C PRO A 55 15.10 -3.06 42.75
N SER A 56 14.36 -3.92 43.45
CA SER A 56 13.42 -3.54 44.52
C SER A 56 14.07 -2.68 45.61
N ALA A 57 15.26 -3.09 46.07
CA ALA A 57 16.03 -2.37 47.07
C ALA A 57 16.55 -1.01 46.56
N ALA A 58 16.87 -0.90 45.27
CA ALA A 58 17.31 0.36 44.68
C ALA A 58 16.21 1.44 44.67
N VAL A 59 14.94 1.03 44.58
CA VAL A 59 13.80 1.93 44.32
C VAL A 59 12.89 2.23 45.51
N SER A 60 12.98 1.46 46.61
CA SER A 60 11.98 1.39 47.69
C SER A 60 11.57 2.72 48.36
N ASP A 61 12.41 3.75 48.28
CA ASP A 61 12.21 5.08 48.88
C ASP A 61 12.48 6.23 47.88
N LYS A 62 12.54 5.92 46.58
CA LYS A 62 12.97 6.87 45.55
C LYS A 62 11.79 7.42 44.75
N PRO A 63 11.59 8.75 44.69
CA PRO A 63 10.53 9.36 43.88
C PRO A 63 10.79 9.27 42.37
N PHE A 64 12.01 8.94 41.94
CA PHE A 64 12.42 8.77 40.56
C PHE A 64 13.18 7.45 40.37
N CYS A 65 12.85 6.72 39.31
CA CYS A 65 13.59 5.55 38.86
C CYS A 65 13.93 5.70 37.38
N VAL A 66 15.22 5.79 37.07
CA VAL A 66 15.72 5.79 35.69
C VAL A 66 16.11 4.37 35.31
N CYS A 67 15.54 3.85 34.22
CA CYS A 67 15.85 2.54 33.67
C CYS A 67 16.58 2.70 32.33
N MET A 68 17.86 2.34 32.31
CA MET A 68 18.75 2.44 31.15
C MET A 68 19.45 1.09 30.89
N VAL A 69 18.70 0.16 30.29
CA VAL A 69 19.17 -1.17 29.86
C VAL A 69 19.16 -1.28 28.33
N ALA A 70 19.71 -2.37 27.76
CA ALA A 70 19.92 -2.45 26.31
C ALA A 70 18.64 -2.84 25.54
N THR A 71 17.78 -3.69 26.10
CA THR A 71 16.63 -4.27 25.39
C THR A 71 15.33 -4.20 26.19
N ALA A 72 14.20 -4.28 25.49
CA ALA A 72 12.87 -4.38 26.11
C ALA A 72 12.74 -5.60 27.04
N GLN A 73 13.35 -6.74 26.68
CA GLN A 73 13.35 -7.93 27.53
C GLN A 73 14.10 -7.70 28.85
N GLN A 74 15.23 -6.99 28.82
CA GLN A 74 15.95 -6.61 30.05
C GLN A 74 15.12 -5.65 30.91
N ALA A 75 14.45 -4.69 30.28
CA ALA A 75 13.57 -3.75 30.97
C ALA A 75 12.39 -4.50 31.62
N GLN A 76 11.73 -5.39 30.89
CA GLN A 76 10.63 -6.22 31.38
C GLN A 76 11.06 -7.06 32.59
N SER A 77 12.22 -7.72 32.49
CA SER A 77 12.75 -8.56 33.55
C SER A 77 13.02 -7.76 34.84
N VAL A 78 13.72 -6.63 34.72
CA VAL A 78 14.14 -5.85 35.90
C VAL A 78 12.98 -5.05 36.52
N LEU A 79 11.99 -4.68 35.72
CA LEU A 79 10.84 -3.90 36.17
C LEU A 79 9.71 -4.77 36.71
N LEU A 80 9.45 -5.95 36.13
CA LEU A 80 8.24 -6.74 36.41
C LEU A 80 8.50 -8.22 36.72
N ASP A 81 9.28 -8.93 35.90
CA ASP A 81 9.24 -10.41 35.94
C ASP A 81 10.05 -11.03 37.10
N ARG A 82 11.09 -10.33 37.57
CA ARG A 82 11.94 -10.86 38.64
C ARG A 82 11.19 -10.90 39.99
N PRO A 83 11.53 -11.87 40.88
CA PRO A 83 10.99 -11.88 42.25
C PRO A 83 11.30 -10.60 43.04
N ASP A 84 12.42 -9.95 42.73
CA ASP A 84 12.91 -8.71 43.32
C ASP A 84 12.78 -7.51 42.36
N ALA A 85 11.79 -7.56 41.45
CA ALA A 85 11.53 -6.53 40.46
C ALA A 85 11.29 -5.14 41.06
N ALA A 86 11.60 -4.09 40.28
CA ALA A 86 11.53 -2.71 40.74
C ALA A 86 10.09 -2.23 40.97
N VAL A 87 9.16 -2.51 40.06
CA VAL A 87 7.82 -1.90 40.06
C VAL A 87 7.06 -2.10 41.38
N PRO A 88 6.98 -3.32 41.96
CA PRO A 88 6.25 -3.52 43.21
C PRO A 88 6.75 -2.67 44.39
N SER A 89 8.04 -2.29 44.39
CA SER A 89 8.67 -1.55 45.48
C SER A 89 8.71 -0.03 45.26
N LEU A 90 8.36 0.47 44.07
CA LEU A 90 8.34 1.91 43.82
C LEU A 90 7.31 2.62 44.71
N PRO A 91 7.63 3.78 45.31
CA PRO A 91 6.68 4.60 46.07
C PRO A 91 5.48 5.04 45.24
N ARG A 92 4.38 5.40 45.93
CA ARG A 92 3.19 5.90 45.24
C ARG A 92 3.48 7.20 44.50
N GLY A 93 3.00 7.31 43.27
CA GLY A 93 3.23 8.48 42.43
C GLY A 93 4.67 8.63 41.91
N ALA A 94 5.57 7.66 42.12
CA ALA A 94 6.94 7.74 41.63
C ALA A 94 6.99 7.84 40.08
N ALA A 95 8.00 8.56 39.56
CA ALA A 95 8.24 8.64 38.13
C ALA A 95 9.19 7.52 37.67
N LEU A 96 8.74 6.72 36.72
CA LEU A 96 9.52 5.67 36.07
C LEU A 96 9.95 6.15 34.69
N LEU A 97 11.23 6.51 34.56
CA LEU A 97 11.84 7.01 33.33
C LEU A 97 12.47 5.83 32.58
N LEU A 98 11.83 5.40 31.49
CA LEU A 98 12.38 4.38 30.61
C LEU A 98 13.22 5.07 29.53
N CYS A 99 14.55 4.97 29.65
CA CYS A 99 15.50 5.64 28.75
C CYS A 99 16.09 4.72 27.67
N SER A 100 15.71 3.45 27.68
CA SER A 100 16.14 2.46 26.70
C SER A 100 15.49 2.68 25.33
N THR A 101 16.23 2.41 24.25
CA THR A 101 15.62 2.27 22.92
C THR A 101 14.91 0.92 22.82
N VAL A 102 13.58 0.96 22.82
CA VAL A 102 12.67 -0.19 22.83
C VAL A 102 11.52 0.02 21.83
N PRO A 103 10.80 -1.04 21.45
CA PRO A 103 9.56 -0.92 20.67
C PRO A 103 8.49 -0.07 21.37
N CYS A 104 7.72 0.70 20.60
CA CYS A 104 6.62 1.52 21.11
C CYS A 104 5.50 0.68 21.75
N ASP A 105 5.16 -0.47 21.16
CA ASP A 105 4.16 -1.40 21.71
C ASP A 105 4.56 -1.97 23.07
N TYR A 106 5.84 -2.23 23.29
CA TYR A 106 6.35 -2.66 24.58
C TYR A 106 6.04 -1.62 25.66
N VAL A 107 6.32 -0.33 25.40
CA VAL A 107 6.08 0.72 26.41
C VAL A 107 4.59 0.94 26.66
N GLN A 108 3.76 0.87 25.62
CA GLN A 108 2.30 0.91 25.76
C GLN A 108 1.74 -0.33 26.49
N SER A 109 2.34 -1.49 26.28
CA SER A 109 2.01 -2.71 27.03
C SER A 109 2.42 -2.60 28.49
N LEU A 110 3.60 -2.03 28.78
CA LEU A 110 4.05 -1.75 30.13
C LEU A 110 3.06 -0.81 30.84
N GLU A 111 2.64 0.27 30.19
CA GLU A 111 1.65 1.20 30.75
C GLU A 111 0.32 0.50 31.12
N ARG A 112 -0.21 -0.34 30.22
CA ARG A 112 -1.41 -1.14 30.48
C ARG A 112 -1.20 -2.11 31.65
N HIS A 113 -0.11 -2.84 31.63
CA HIS A 113 0.24 -3.80 32.69
C HIS A 113 0.34 -3.13 34.06
N LEU A 114 0.96 -1.94 34.14
CA LEU A 114 1.03 -1.17 35.39
C LEU A 114 -0.37 -0.88 35.95
N ARG A 115 -1.34 -0.52 35.10
CA ARG A 115 -2.73 -0.32 35.55
C ARG A 115 -3.36 -1.63 36.02
N ASP A 116 -3.17 -2.72 35.29
CA ASP A 116 -3.76 -4.03 35.59
C ASP A 116 -3.31 -4.59 36.94
N ILE A 117 -2.04 -4.35 37.33
CA ILE A 117 -1.51 -4.75 38.64
C ILE A 117 -1.77 -3.73 39.76
N GLY A 118 -2.64 -2.74 39.53
CA GLY A 118 -2.98 -1.70 40.52
C GLY A 118 -1.90 -0.64 40.75
N ARG A 119 -0.92 -0.53 39.84
CA ARG A 119 0.17 0.46 39.84
C ARG A 119 -0.01 1.55 38.80
N GLY A 120 -1.26 1.84 38.41
CA GLY A 120 -1.59 2.99 37.56
C GLY A 120 -1.29 4.35 38.20
N ASP A 121 -0.88 4.37 39.47
CA ASP A 121 -0.39 5.56 40.16
C ASP A 121 1.05 5.94 39.78
N LEU A 122 1.81 5.06 39.14
CA LEU A 122 3.16 5.35 38.67
C LEU A 122 3.14 6.25 37.43
N LEU A 123 4.00 7.26 37.42
CA LEU A 123 4.13 8.20 36.30
C LEU A 123 5.19 7.66 35.32
N LEU A 124 4.74 6.87 34.34
CA LEU A 124 5.60 6.33 33.30
C LEU A 124 6.02 7.42 32.31
N VAL A 125 7.32 7.48 32.03
CA VAL A 125 7.93 8.38 31.06
C VAL A 125 8.70 7.56 30.04
N ASP A 126 8.25 7.58 28.79
CA ASP A 126 8.96 7.00 27.64
C ASP A 126 9.97 8.03 27.13
N CYS A 127 11.24 7.93 27.55
CA CYS A 127 12.26 8.94 27.28
C CYS A 127 13.59 8.37 26.75
N PRO A 128 13.59 7.64 25.63
CA PRO A 128 14.83 7.20 25.00
C PRO A 128 15.78 8.36 24.67
N VAL A 129 17.08 8.03 24.62
CA VAL A 129 18.14 9.04 24.52
C VAL A 129 19.06 8.83 23.31
N SER A 130 19.81 9.88 22.97
CA SER A 130 20.86 9.87 21.95
C SER A 130 22.02 10.80 22.36
N GLY A 131 23.25 10.45 21.99
CA GLY A 131 24.44 11.27 22.28
C GLY A 131 25.70 10.50 22.71
N GLY A 132 25.57 9.20 23.01
CA GLY A 132 26.69 8.36 23.43
C GLY A 132 27.16 8.65 24.87
N ALA A 133 28.08 7.82 25.37
CA ALA A 133 28.50 7.85 26.76
C ALA A 133 29.14 9.19 27.19
N ALA A 134 29.83 9.87 26.27
CA ALA A 134 30.43 11.19 26.52
C ALA A 134 29.36 12.24 26.88
N ARG A 135 28.37 12.45 26.01
CA ARG A 135 27.28 13.40 26.28
C ARG A 135 26.41 12.98 27.46
N ALA A 136 26.34 11.68 27.74
CA ALA A 136 25.68 11.16 28.94
C ALA A 136 26.38 11.61 30.23
N ALA A 137 27.71 11.58 30.25
CA ALA A 137 28.54 12.00 31.39
C ALA A 137 28.57 13.53 31.60
N ASP A 138 28.24 14.28 30.55
CA ASP A 138 28.15 15.74 30.54
C ASP A 138 26.73 16.28 30.78
N GLY A 139 25.71 15.39 30.80
CA GLY A 139 24.31 15.79 30.92
C GLY A 139 23.76 16.54 29.72
N THR A 140 24.32 16.32 28.52
CA THR A 140 23.96 17.03 27.29
C THR A 140 23.29 16.11 26.28
N LEU A 141 22.55 15.09 26.74
CA LEU A 141 21.89 14.15 25.84
C LEU A 141 20.78 14.83 25.03
N SER A 142 20.50 14.24 23.86
CA SER A 142 19.21 14.45 23.22
C SER A 142 18.23 13.46 23.82
N ILE A 143 17.14 13.93 24.41
CA ILE A 143 16.11 13.09 25.04
C ILE A 143 14.79 13.28 24.31
N MET A 144 14.14 12.17 23.93
CA MET A 144 12.86 12.15 23.22
C MET A 144 11.80 11.61 24.17
N ALA A 145 11.02 12.49 24.80
CA ALA A 145 10.12 12.13 25.90
C ALA A 145 8.64 12.18 25.50
N GLY A 146 7.95 11.04 25.55
CA GLY A 146 6.50 10.90 25.44
C GLY A 146 5.89 10.47 26.79
N MET A 147 4.92 11.23 27.29
CA MET A 147 4.35 11.01 28.63
C MET A 147 3.01 11.76 28.79
N SER A 148 2.33 11.55 29.91
CA SER A 148 1.19 12.39 30.31
C SER A 148 1.66 13.76 30.83
N GLU A 149 0.77 14.75 30.88
CA GLU A 149 1.07 16.07 31.46
C GLU A 149 1.46 16.00 32.95
N GLU A 150 0.84 15.09 33.71
CA GLU A 150 1.18 14.85 35.12
C GLU A 150 2.61 14.30 35.26
N ALA A 151 2.96 13.30 34.44
CA ALA A 151 4.30 12.74 34.39
C ALA A 151 5.32 13.79 33.94
N LEU A 152 4.97 14.65 32.98
CA LEU A 152 5.81 15.76 32.54
C LEU A 152 6.08 16.75 33.67
N ALA A 153 5.04 17.19 34.39
CA ALA A 153 5.19 18.12 35.51
C ALA A 153 6.17 17.59 36.58
N LYS A 154 6.10 16.28 36.88
CA LYS A 154 7.01 15.65 37.85
C LYS A 154 8.43 15.43 37.32
N ALA A 155 8.57 14.91 36.10
CA ALA A 155 9.84 14.44 35.57
C ALA A 155 10.69 15.52 34.89
N ARG A 156 10.08 16.65 34.46
CA ARG A 156 10.77 17.71 33.71
C ARG A 156 12.06 18.22 34.35
N PRO A 157 12.15 18.47 35.68
CA PRO A 157 13.41 18.91 36.30
C PRO A 157 14.54 17.90 36.13
N LEU A 158 14.26 16.60 36.29
CA LEU A 158 15.27 15.54 36.16
C LEU A 158 15.64 15.30 34.69
N LEU A 159 14.67 15.36 33.77
CA LEU A 159 14.92 15.28 32.33
C LEU A 159 15.83 16.43 31.85
N ALA A 160 15.57 17.66 32.32
CA ALA A 160 16.38 18.83 31.99
C ALA A 160 17.81 18.76 32.53
N GLU A 161 18.03 18.06 33.66
CA GLU A 161 19.37 17.84 34.22
C GLU A 161 20.23 16.91 33.34
N MET A 162 19.59 15.98 32.63
CA MET A 162 20.28 14.97 31.80
C MET A 162 20.34 15.34 30.32
N ALA A 163 19.65 16.40 29.89
CA ALA A 163 19.53 16.82 28.51
C ALA A 163 20.22 18.15 28.23
N ASP A 164 20.71 18.29 27.00
CA ASP A 164 21.00 19.62 26.47
C ASP A 164 19.67 20.41 26.41
N PRO A 165 19.60 21.66 26.90
CA PRO A 165 18.35 22.43 26.95
C PRO A 165 17.65 22.59 25.59
N ALA A 166 18.41 22.61 24.49
CA ALA A 166 17.87 22.70 23.14
C ALA A 166 17.49 21.33 22.56
N LYS A 167 17.78 20.22 23.27
CA LYS A 167 17.59 18.84 22.79
C LYS A 167 16.77 17.98 23.75
N LEU A 168 15.99 18.61 24.62
CA LEU A 168 14.88 17.97 25.33
C LEU A 168 13.61 18.07 24.47
N TYR A 169 13.33 17.02 23.73
CA TYR A 169 12.17 16.93 22.84
C TYR A 169 10.99 16.32 23.58
N ILE A 170 9.96 17.13 23.85
CA ILE A 170 8.67 16.62 24.34
C ILE A 170 7.86 16.21 23.12
N VAL A 171 7.64 14.91 22.95
CA VAL A 171 6.99 14.30 21.79
C VAL A 171 5.52 14.10 22.11
N ARG A 172 4.64 14.68 21.28
CA ARG A 172 3.19 14.55 21.43
C ARG A 172 2.75 13.12 21.09
N GLY A 173 1.70 12.64 21.75
CA GLY A 173 1.15 11.29 21.56
C GLY A 173 1.21 10.41 22.80
N GLY A 174 1.76 10.90 23.92
CA GLY A 174 1.84 10.17 25.18
C GLY A 174 2.90 9.07 25.16
N VAL A 175 2.69 8.03 25.97
CA VAL A 175 3.61 6.89 26.07
C VAL A 175 3.70 6.15 24.74
N GLY A 176 4.92 5.88 24.29
CA GLY A 176 5.24 5.28 22.98
C GLY A 176 5.70 6.29 21.93
N ALA A 177 5.33 7.57 22.09
CA ALA A 177 5.74 8.61 21.15
C ALA A 177 7.25 8.89 21.19
N GLY A 178 7.88 8.85 22.38
CA GLY A 178 9.33 8.99 22.54
C GLY A 178 10.08 7.84 21.86
N SER A 179 9.59 6.61 22.04
CA SER A 179 10.09 5.40 21.39
C SER A 179 9.96 5.46 19.87
N ASN A 180 8.82 5.91 19.33
CA ASN A 180 8.66 6.12 17.88
C ASN A 180 9.63 7.18 17.33
N MET A 181 9.79 8.31 18.04
CA MET A 181 10.73 9.36 17.66
C MET A 181 12.17 8.84 17.61
N LYS A 182 12.57 8.06 18.62
CA LYS A 182 13.90 7.43 18.65
C LYS A 182 14.07 6.39 17.54
N MET A 183 13.06 5.58 17.27
CA MET A 183 13.09 4.58 16.20
C MET A 183 13.33 5.24 14.84
N VAL A 184 12.60 6.31 14.51
CA VAL A 184 12.81 7.05 13.24
C VAL A 184 14.19 7.69 13.20
N HIS A 185 14.67 8.25 14.32
CA HIS A 185 16.05 8.75 14.42
C HIS A 185 17.08 7.65 14.11
N GLN A 186 16.83 6.41 14.52
CA GLN A 186 17.72 5.28 14.26
C GLN A 186 17.69 4.77 12.80
N VAL A 187 16.70 5.11 11.97
CA VAL A 187 16.72 4.81 10.51
C VAL A 187 17.98 5.38 9.85
N LEU A 188 18.26 6.66 10.14
CA LEU A 188 19.42 7.35 9.59
C LEU A 188 20.72 6.77 10.16
N ALA A 189 20.76 6.49 11.46
CA ALA A 189 21.91 5.84 12.08
C ALA A 189 22.23 4.48 11.44
N ALA A 190 21.20 3.65 11.27
CA ALA A 190 21.30 2.33 10.68
C ALA A 190 21.80 2.38 9.23
N CYS A 191 21.31 3.31 8.42
CA CYS A 191 21.80 3.42 7.04
C CYS A 191 23.22 3.98 7.00
N GLN A 192 23.50 5.06 7.74
CA GLN A 192 24.75 5.81 7.61
C GLN A 192 25.97 5.10 8.24
N ILE A 193 25.79 4.27 9.29
CA ILE A 193 26.88 3.46 9.84
C ILE A 193 27.39 2.47 8.80
N LEU A 194 26.49 1.68 8.20
CA LEU A 194 26.87 0.73 7.16
C LEU A 194 27.36 1.45 5.88
N ALA A 195 26.75 2.58 5.53
CA ALA A 195 27.20 3.38 4.38
C ALA A 195 28.64 3.88 4.54
N ALA A 196 29.08 4.20 5.76
CA ALA A 196 30.46 4.56 6.02
C ALA A 196 31.41 3.39 5.75
N SER A 197 31.06 2.17 6.17
CA SER A 197 31.85 0.97 5.89
C SER A 197 31.86 0.63 4.41
N GLU A 198 30.72 0.76 3.72
CA GLU A 198 30.61 0.51 2.28
C GLU A 198 31.42 1.51 1.47
N ALA A 199 31.36 2.80 1.78
CA ALA A 199 32.12 3.84 1.10
C ALA A 199 33.64 3.67 1.29
N MET A 200 34.08 3.34 2.51
CA MET A 200 35.50 3.09 2.79
C MET A 200 35.98 1.76 2.19
N GLY A 201 35.11 0.75 2.16
CA GLY A 201 35.34 -0.50 1.44
C GLY A 201 35.47 -0.28 -0.07
N PHE A 202 34.63 0.58 -0.64
CA PHE A 202 34.74 0.98 -2.05
C PHE A 202 36.07 1.65 -2.33
N ALA A 203 36.44 2.62 -1.49
CA ALA A 203 37.71 3.34 -1.63
C ALA A 203 38.90 2.37 -1.57
N ALA A 204 38.90 1.43 -0.63
CA ALA A 204 39.92 0.38 -0.54
C ALA A 204 39.97 -0.45 -1.83
N GLY A 205 38.81 -0.88 -2.33
CA GLY A 205 38.68 -1.66 -3.56
C GLY A 205 39.15 -0.94 -4.82
N LEU A 206 38.98 0.39 -4.87
CA LEU A 206 39.50 1.25 -5.94
C LEU A 206 41.00 1.54 -5.80
N GLY A 207 41.64 1.08 -4.72
CA GLY A 207 43.05 1.34 -4.42
C GLY A 207 43.34 2.76 -3.92
N LEU A 208 42.33 3.46 -3.39
CA LEU A 208 42.51 4.79 -2.80
C LEU A 208 43.10 4.69 -1.39
N ASP A 209 43.93 5.66 -1.02
CA ASP A 209 44.31 5.87 0.37
C ASP A 209 43.09 6.24 1.21
N LEU A 210 42.82 5.44 2.25
CA LEU A 210 41.62 5.59 3.07
C LEU A 210 41.61 6.90 3.87
N ALA A 211 42.77 7.40 4.29
CA ALA A 211 42.82 8.69 4.99
C ALA A 211 42.49 9.85 4.04
N THR A 212 42.90 9.76 2.78
CA THR A 212 42.57 10.73 1.73
C THR A 212 41.10 10.65 1.35
N ALA A 213 40.55 9.45 1.14
CA ALA A 213 39.13 9.25 0.87
C ALA A 213 38.25 9.79 2.01
N GLN A 214 38.63 9.53 3.27
CA GLN A 214 37.96 10.08 4.44
C GLN A 214 37.90 11.62 4.39
N ARG A 215 39.06 12.29 4.18
CA ARG A 215 39.11 13.76 4.11
C ARG A 215 38.26 14.31 2.96
N ALA A 216 38.29 13.67 1.80
CA ALA A 216 37.51 14.08 0.63
C ALA A 216 36.00 13.98 0.91
N VAL A 217 35.53 12.87 1.49
CA VAL A 217 34.12 12.69 1.85
C VAL A 217 33.67 13.73 2.87
N LEU A 218 34.46 13.96 3.92
CA LEU A 218 34.16 14.95 4.96
C LEU A 218 34.07 16.39 4.43
N ALA A 219 34.84 16.71 3.38
CA ALA A 219 34.81 18.01 2.72
C ALA A 219 33.71 18.15 1.64
N SER A 220 32.93 17.09 1.38
CA SER A 220 31.96 17.02 0.28
C SER A 220 30.50 17.07 0.75
N GLU A 221 29.57 17.15 -0.21
CA GLU A 221 28.14 17.00 0.08
C GLU A 221 27.74 15.57 0.52
N ALA A 222 28.65 14.59 0.47
CA ALA A 222 28.40 13.25 1.01
C ALA A 222 28.51 13.17 2.55
N TRP A 223 28.91 14.26 3.20
CA TRP A 223 29.07 14.33 4.65
C TRP A 223 27.82 13.84 5.39
N ASN A 224 28.06 13.02 6.41
CA ASN A 224 27.10 12.62 7.42
C ASN A 224 27.80 12.34 8.76
N TRP A 225 27.05 12.49 9.85
CA TRP A 225 27.56 12.42 11.21
C TRP A 225 28.16 11.04 11.54
N MET A 226 27.53 9.95 11.08
CA MET A 226 28.03 8.60 11.35
C MET A 226 29.39 8.36 10.68
N PHE A 227 29.57 8.81 9.43
CA PHE A 227 30.85 8.71 8.73
C PHE A 227 31.97 9.43 9.49
N GLU A 228 31.76 10.68 9.90
CA GLU A 228 32.72 11.47 10.66
C GLU A 228 33.15 10.80 11.98
N HIS A 229 32.20 10.18 12.69
CA HIS A 229 32.46 9.56 13.98
C HIS A 229 32.96 8.10 13.90
N ARG A 230 32.70 7.36 12.81
CA ARG A 230 33.14 5.95 12.67
C ARG A 230 34.49 5.85 12.02
N THR A 231 34.74 6.63 10.97
CA THR A 231 35.96 6.48 10.16
C THR A 231 37.27 6.63 10.95
N PRO A 232 37.43 7.52 11.96
CA PRO A 232 38.65 7.52 12.79
C PRO A 232 38.88 6.20 13.54
N ARG A 233 37.78 5.54 13.95
CA ARG A 233 37.77 4.23 14.63
C ARG A 233 37.88 3.05 13.67
N MET A 234 37.72 3.27 12.35
CA MET A 234 37.98 2.26 11.31
C MET A 234 39.48 2.17 11.01
N LEU A 235 40.16 3.32 11.04
CA LEU A 235 41.58 3.45 10.68
C LEU A 235 42.54 3.10 11.83
N THR A 236 42.01 2.79 13.00
CA THR A 236 42.78 2.46 14.21
C THR A 236 42.18 1.25 14.92
N GLU A 237 42.97 0.48 15.67
CA GLU A 237 42.43 -0.57 16.56
C GLU A 237 41.71 0.08 17.75
N PHE A 238 40.45 0.46 17.57
CA PHE A 238 39.70 1.20 18.58
C PHE A 238 39.27 0.30 19.75
N LYS A 239 39.79 0.59 20.94
CA LYS A 239 39.36 -0.01 22.22
C LYS A 239 39.32 1.07 23.31
N PRO A 240 38.36 1.03 24.25
CA PRO A 240 37.25 0.06 24.37
C PRO A 240 36.15 0.32 23.33
N VAL A 241 35.28 -0.68 23.09
CA VAL A 241 34.11 -0.57 22.19
C VAL A 241 33.22 0.61 22.62
N ALA A 242 32.93 1.53 21.70
CA ALA A 242 32.06 2.66 21.97
C ALA A 242 30.60 2.37 21.60
N SER A 243 30.37 1.59 20.54
CA SER A 243 29.04 1.16 20.10
C SER A 243 29.14 -0.21 19.45
N ALA A 244 28.55 -1.24 20.03
CA ALA A 244 28.65 -2.60 19.50
C ALA A 244 27.70 -2.84 18.32
N VAL A 245 28.09 -3.71 17.37
CA VAL A 245 27.22 -4.10 16.24
C VAL A 245 25.87 -4.65 16.73
N ASN A 246 25.84 -5.40 17.83
CA ASN A 246 24.60 -5.90 18.42
C ASN A 246 23.58 -4.80 18.78
N ILE A 247 24.04 -3.57 19.07
CA ILE A 247 23.15 -2.44 19.38
C ILE A 247 22.39 -2.01 18.14
N ILE A 248 23.09 -1.81 17.01
CA ILE A 248 22.44 -1.36 15.78
C ILE A 248 21.58 -2.46 15.16
N VAL A 249 21.97 -3.75 15.29
CA VAL A 249 21.13 -4.90 14.90
C VAL A 249 19.79 -4.88 15.64
N LYS A 250 19.84 -4.65 16.96
CA LYS A 250 18.63 -4.55 17.79
C LYS A 250 17.77 -3.37 17.35
N ASP A 251 18.36 -2.20 17.13
CA ASP A 251 17.61 -1.01 16.68
C ASP A 251 16.99 -1.21 15.27
N THR A 252 17.70 -1.83 14.32
CA THR A 252 17.14 -2.17 13.01
C THR A 252 16.00 -3.17 13.12
N GLY A 253 16.08 -4.13 14.04
CA GLY A 253 14.98 -5.05 14.31
C GLY A 253 13.71 -4.35 14.81
N ILE A 254 13.85 -3.31 15.63
CA ILE A 254 12.71 -2.48 16.08
C ILE A 254 12.09 -1.75 14.87
N ILE A 255 12.94 -1.12 14.04
CA ILE A 255 12.49 -0.37 12.86
C ILE A 255 11.74 -1.29 11.89
N THR A 256 12.31 -2.43 11.51
CA THR A 256 11.69 -3.31 10.51
C THR A 256 10.46 -4.03 11.06
N ALA A 257 10.38 -4.32 12.36
CA ALA A 257 9.17 -4.83 12.98
C ALA A 257 8.03 -3.81 12.94
N GLU A 258 8.29 -2.54 13.27
CA GLU A 258 7.29 -1.47 13.21
C GLU A 258 6.84 -1.17 11.79
N ALA A 259 7.78 -1.15 10.84
CA ALA A 259 7.46 -0.96 9.43
C ALA A 259 6.48 -2.03 8.92
N ARG A 260 6.76 -3.32 9.23
CA ARG A 260 5.84 -4.42 8.91
C ARG A 260 4.47 -4.25 9.58
N ARG A 261 4.44 -3.86 10.86
CA ARG A 261 3.20 -3.68 11.63
C ARG A 261 2.34 -2.53 11.07
N SER A 262 2.98 -1.46 10.62
CA SER A 262 2.30 -0.28 10.05
C SER A 262 2.01 -0.39 8.55
N GLY A 263 2.36 -1.52 7.90
CA GLY A 263 2.24 -1.68 6.46
C GLY A 263 3.14 -0.72 5.66
N PHE A 264 4.21 -0.22 6.27
CA PHE A 264 5.17 0.71 5.68
C PHE A 264 6.42 -0.03 5.18
N ARG A 265 7.09 0.52 4.16
CA ARG A 265 8.32 -0.08 3.60
C ARG A 265 9.54 0.73 4.00
N VAL A 266 10.57 0.05 4.50
CA VAL A 266 11.87 0.65 4.87
C VAL A 266 13.03 -0.02 4.11
N PRO A 267 13.04 0.03 2.76
CA PRO A 267 13.96 -0.74 1.92
C PRO A 267 15.45 -0.49 2.20
N MET A 268 15.85 0.74 2.54
CA MET A 268 17.22 1.07 2.90
C MET A 268 17.58 0.44 4.25
N THR A 269 16.71 0.57 5.24
CA THR A 269 16.93 -0.01 6.57
C THR A 269 16.89 -1.54 6.55
N GLU A 270 16.03 -2.17 5.75
CA GLU A 270 15.99 -3.62 5.55
C GLU A 270 17.32 -4.15 5.01
N MET A 271 17.91 -3.44 4.03
CA MET A 271 19.22 -3.79 3.50
C MET A 271 20.34 -3.54 4.52
N ALA A 272 20.24 -2.48 5.33
CA ALA A 272 21.17 -2.25 6.43
C ALA A 272 21.12 -3.38 7.47
N GLU A 273 19.92 -3.78 7.88
CA GLU A 273 19.69 -4.89 8.80
C GLU A 273 20.33 -6.19 8.30
N GLU A 274 20.18 -6.49 7.01
CA GLU A 274 20.81 -7.65 6.37
C GLU A 274 22.35 -7.59 6.48
N GLY A 275 22.95 -6.43 6.17
CA GLY A 275 24.40 -6.24 6.34
C GLY A 275 24.87 -6.44 7.79
N TYR A 276 24.11 -5.95 8.77
CA TYR A 276 24.43 -6.16 10.17
C TYR A 276 24.28 -7.63 10.60
N ARG A 277 23.27 -8.35 10.09
CA ARG A 277 23.12 -9.79 10.35
C ARG A 277 24.27 -10.60 9.76
N GLN A 278 24.78 -10.23 8.58
CA GLN A 278 25.97 -10.85 8.00
C GLN A 278 27.21 -10.65 8.91
N ALA A 279 27.38 -9.47 9.49
CA ALA A 279 28.45 -9.23 10.46
C ALA A 279 28.28 -10.06 11.74
N VAL A 280 27.07 -10.16 12.28
CA VAL A 280 26.78 -11.02 13.44
C VAL A 280 27.07 -12.48 13.13
N ALA A 281 26.71 -12.97 11.94
CA ALA A 281 26.99 -14.34 11.51
C ALA A 281 28.50 -14.63 11.40
N LYS A 282 29.32 -13.61 11.15
CA LYS A 282 30.80 -13.67 11.20
C LYS A 282 31.39 -13.52 12.61
N GLY A 283 30.56 -13.33 13.63
CA GLY A 283 30.99 -13.19 15.03
C GLY A 283 31.30 -11.74 15.45
N TYR A 284 30.99 -10.74 14.63
CA TYR A 284 31.34 -9.33 14.90
C TYR A 284 30.36 -8.62 15.83
N GLY A 285 29.34 -9.31 16.35
CA GLY A 285 28.29 -8.73 17.19
C GLY A 285 28.78 -7.91 18.39
N PRO A 286 29.77 -8.40 19.16
CA PRO A 286 30.34 -7.66 20.29
C PRO A 286 31.33 -6.54 19.90
N ASP A 287 31.81 -6.54 18.65
CA ASP A 287 32.82 -5.60 18.18
C ASP A 287 32.20 -4.22 17.92
N ASP A 288 33.05 -3.19 17.83
CA ASP A 288 32.61 -1.84 17.52
C ASP A 288 31.97 -1.75 16.13
N ASP A 289 30.94 -0.91 15.99
CA ASP A 289 30.21 -0.68 14.74
C ASP A 289 31.08 -0.12 13.61
N SER A 290 32.23 0.49 13.92
CA SER A 290 33.24 0.86 12.91
C SER A 290 33.89 -0.36 12.24
N SER A 291 33.95 -1.51 12.92
CA SER A 291 34.64 -2.70 12.44
C SER A 291 33.96 -3.39 11.25
N LEU A 292 32.75 -2.93 10.87
CA LEU A 292 31.99 -3.41 9.72
C LEU A 292 32.70 -3.18 8.38
N LEU A 293 33.74 -2.33 8.34
CA LEU A 293 34.62 -2.21 7.17
C LEU A 293 35.15 -3.59 6.72
N ARG A 294 35.35 -4.52 7.66
CA ARG A 294 35.76 -5.91 7.39
C ARG A 294 34.84 -6.67 6.44
N LEU A 295 33.54 -6.34 6.42
CA LEU A 295 32.60 -6.95 5.45
C LEU A 295 33.02 -6.69 4.00
N TYR A 296 33.73 -5.59 3.75
CA TYR A 296 34.10 -5.13 2.44
C TYR A 296 35.58 -5.39 2.10
N THR A 297 36.45 -5.47 3.11
CA THR A 297 37.89 -5.64 2.91
C THR A 297 38.38 -7.09 3.02
N GLU A 298 37.61 -7.98 3.64
CA GLU A 298 37.97 -9.42 3.75
C GLU A 298 37.66 -10.22 2.49
N THR A 299 36.78 -9.70 1.62
CA THR A 299 36.31 -10.39 0.41
C THR A 299 36.63 -9.56 -0.82
N GLY A 300 37.54 -10.05 -1.67
CA GLY A 300 37.85 -9.45 -2.97
C GLY A 300 39.06 -8.52 -2.96
N GLN A 301 39.99 -8.79 -3.87
CA GLN A 301 41.06 -7.87 -4.29
C GLN A 301 41.08 -7.91 -5.82
N GLY A 302 40.08 -7.26 -6.44
CA GLY A 302 40.11 -6.99 -7.87
C GLY A 302 40.92 -5.73 -8.14
N GLU A 303 41.83 -5.75 -9.10
CA GLU A 303 42.44 -4.51 -9.61
C GLU A 303 41.40 -3.76 -10.45
N SER A 304 40.97 -2.60 -9.95
CA SER A 304 40.15 -1.67 -10.71
C SER A 304 41.01 -0.93 -11.74
N SER A 305 40.63 -0.98 -13.02
CA SER A 305 41.24 -0.18 -14.10
C SER A 305 40.65 1.24 -14.21
N VAL A 306 39.89 1.69 -13.20
CA VAL A 306 39.07 2.90 -13.27
C VAL A 306 39.93 4.15 -13.09
N GLY A 307 40.05 4.96 -14.15
CA GLY A 307 40.31 6.40 -14.11
C GLY A 307 41.47 6.93 -13.25
N THR A 308 41.46 8.25 -13.03
CA THR A 308 42.40 8.93 -12.10
C THR A 308 41.89 8.83 -10.65
N GLU A 309 42.73 9.19 -9.68
CA GLU A 309 42.31 9.20 -8.25
C GLU A 309 41.10 10.10 -8.00
N GLU A 310 41.00 11.23 -8.72
CA GLU A 310 39.87 12.16 -8.60
C GLU A 310 38.56 11.52 -9.04
N VAL A 311 38.57 10.77 -10.16
CA VAL A 311 37.38 10.06 -10.65
C VAL A 311 36.94 8.99 -9.65
N LYS A 312 37.89 8.23 -9.11
CA LYS A 312 37.63 7.22 -8.08
C LYS A 312 36.98 7.83 -6.84
N LEU A 313 37.49 8.98 -6.38
CA LEU A 313 36.93 9.70 -5.23
C LEU A 313 35.51 10.20 -5.51
N GLU A 314 35.24 10.72 -6.71
CA GLU A 314 33.89 11.14 -7.11
C GLU A 314 32.88 9.97 -7.07
N LEU A 315 33.27 8.76 -7.49
CA LEU A 315 32.39 7.59 -7.42
C LEU A 315 31.99 7.25 -5.97
N VAL A 316 32.95 7.30 -5.03
CA VAL A 316 32.69 7.08 -3.60
C VAL A 316 31.74 8.14 -3.04
N ILE A 317 31.96 9.41 -3.43
CA ILE A 317 31.12 10.54 -3.01
C ILE A 317 29.70 10.41 -3.57
N ASP A 318 29.54 10.12 -4.87
CA ASP A 318 28.24 10.00 -5.52
C ASP A 318 27.43 8.83 -4.94
N LEU A 319 28.07 7.69 -4.65
CA LEU A 319 27.45 6.55 -3.97
C LEU A 319 26.87 6.96 -2.60
N LEU A 320 27.70 7.60 -1.77
CA LEU A 320 27.32 7.97 -0.41
C LEU A 320 26.26 9.10 -0.39
N LYS A 321 26.29 10.05 -1.33
CA LYS A 321 25.24 11.06 -1.51
C LYS A 321 23.89 10.39 -1.76
N ALA A 322 23.83 9.39 -2.63
CA ALA A 322 22.58 8.71 -2.96
C ALA A 322 22.03 7.87 -1.81
N ILE A 323 22.89 7.16 -1.07
CA ILE A 323 22.48 6.43 0.13
C ILE A 323 21.89 7.41 1.16
N ASN A 324 22.57 8.53 1.40
CA ASN A 324 22.11 9.55 2.35
C ASN A 324 20.78 10.20 1.93
N LEU A 325 20.59 10.44 0.62
CA LEU A 325 19.35 10.97 0.08
C LEU A 325 18.17 10.00 0.30
N CYS A 326 18.36 8.73 -0.05
CA CYS A 326 17.32 7.70 0.10
C CYS A 326 16.99 7.43 1.57
N ALA A 327 18.00 7.36 2.44
CA ALA A 327 17.80 7.19 3.89
C ALA A 327 17.06 8.38 4.52
N ALA A 328 17.34 9.62 4.08
CA ALA A 328 16.62 10.80 4.52
C ALA A 328 15.13 10.77 4.10
N ALA A 329 14.86 10.36 2.85
CA ALA A 329 13.50 10.23 2.36
C ALA A 329 12.72 9.13 3.10
N GLU A 330 13.35 7.97 3.33
CA GLU A 330 12.78 6.87 4.10
C GLU A 330 12.47 7.28 5.55
N SER A 331 13.41 7.92 6.24
CA SER A 331 13.23 8.35 7.63
C SER A 331 12.05 9.31 7.79
N LEU A 332 11.96 10.36 6.96
CA LEU A 332 10.88 11.35 7.05
C LEU A 332 9.52 10.77 6.62
N ALA A 333 9.49 9.93 5.60
CA ALA A 333 8.25 9.24 5.19
C ALA A 333 7.77 8.27 6.28
N PHE A 334 8.69 7.56 6.94
CA PHE A 334 8.32 6.66 8.02
C PHE A 334 7.82 7.42 9.25
N ALA A 335 8.44 8.55 9.61
CA ALA A 335 7.91 9.44 10.65
C ALA A 335 6.48 9.91 10.36
N ASN A 336 6.19 10.25 9.10
CA ASN A 336 4.83 10.62 8.69
C ASN A 336 3.85 9.46 8.88
N ALA A 337 4.24 8.24 8.51
CA ALA A 337 3.41 7.05 8.64
C ALA A 337 3.10 6.69 10.11
N VAL A 338 4.03 6.92 11.03
CA VAL A 338 3.82 6.69 12.48
C VAL A 338 3.28 7.92 13.23
N GLY A 339 2.87 8.97 12.51
CA GLY A 339 2.16 10.13 13.08
C GLY A 339 3.02 11.10 13.90
N LEU A 340 4.32 11.18 13.63
CA LEU A 340 5.22 12.13 14.31
C LEU A 340 5.19 13.52 13.68
N ASP A 341 5.54 14.53 14.50
CA ASP A 341 5.78 15.89 14.00
C ASP A 341 7.07 15.94 13.17
N LEU A 342 6.90 16.09 11.86
CA LEU A 342 8.02 16.07 10.91
C LEU A 342 9.04 17.18 11.12
N ASP A 343 8.63 18.35 11.59
CA ASP A 343 9.57 19.46 11.84
C ASP A 343 10.43 19.13 13.07
N GLN A 344 9.83 18.57 14.11
CA GLN A 344 10.56 18.11 15.30
C GLN A 344 11.50 16.94 14.96
N VAL A 345 11.06 16.00 14.10
CA VAL A 345 11.90 14.89 13.62
C VAL A 345 13.10 15.42 12.85
N LEU A 346 12.88 16.37 11.92
CA LEU A 346 13.94 16.98 11.14
C LEU A 346 14.95 17.69 12.04
N ASP A 347 14.49 18.50 13.00
CA ASP A 347 15.38 19.18 13.95
C ASP A 347 16.24 18.19 14.74
N LEU A 348 15.63 17.16 15.33
CA LEU A 348 16.35 16.11 16.05
C LEU A 348 17.41 15.45 15.17
N CYS A 349 17.03 15.01 13.97
CA CYS A 349 17.91 14.27 13.09
C CYS A 349 19.07 15.14 12.59
N VAL A 350 18.83 16.42 12.29
CA VAL A 350 19.85 17.39 11.86
C VAL A 350 20.85 17.75 12.96
N ASN A 351 20.41 17.71 14.23
CA ASN A 351 21.21 18.14 15.39
C ASN A 351 21.75 16.97 16.25
N ALA A 352 21.63 15.73 15.75
CA ALA A 352 22.08 14.51 16.41
C ALA A 352 22.66 13.49 15.42
N ALA A 353 22.66 12.23 15.84
CA ALA A 353 23.30 11.10 15.16
C ALA A 353 22.71 10.75 13.77
N GLY A 354 21.74 11.50 13.24
CA GLY A 354 21.16 11.31 11.91
C GLY A 354 21.63 12.34 10.87
N ALA A 355 22.45 13.32 11.28
CA ALA A 355 22.69 14.49 10.46
C ALA A 355 23.46 14.14 9.18
N SER A 356 23.01 14.68 8.04
CA SER A 356 23.71 14.63 6.76
C SER A 356 23.46 15.89 5.95
N THR A 357 24.34 16.19 5.00
CA THR A 357 24.12 17.31 4.09
C THR A 357 22.86 17.10 3.26
N MET A 358 22.58 15.86 2.83
CA MET A 358 21.36 15.53 2.08
C MET A 358 20.08 15.77 2.89
N LEU A 359 20.05 15.37 4.18
CA LEU A 359 18.89 15.63 5.03
C LEU A 359 18.67 17.12 5.25
N LYS A 360 19.74 17.88 5.54
CA LYS A 360 19.65 19.35 5.74
C LYS A 360 19.14 20.06 4.48
N LYS A 361 19.61 19.63 3.30
CA LYS A 361 19.29 20.26 2.01
C LYS A 361 17.88 19.89 1.51
N HIS A 362 17.48 18.62 1.63
CA HIS A 362 16.26 18.10 1.00
C HIS A 362 15.12 17.80 1.98
N GLY A 363 15.41 17.67 3.28
CA GLY A 363 14.41 17.40 4.31
C GLY A 363 13.20 18.34 4.30
N PRO A 364 13.38 19.68 4.24
CA PRO A 364 12.25 20.61 4.17
C PRO A 364 11.34 20.37 2.95
N SER A 365 11.92 20.06 1.79
CA SER A 365 11.16 19.74 0.58
C SER A 365 10.42 18.41 0.70
N PHE A 366 11.04 17.39 1.30
CA PHE A 366 10.37 16.10 1.59
C PHE A 366 9.17 16.29 2.51
N ILE A 367 9.30 17.10 3.57
CA ILE A 367 8.20 17.42 4.49
C ILE A 367 7.06 18.13 3.76
N LYS A 368 7.39 19.11 2.91
CA LYS A 368 6.37 19.81 2.10
C LYS A 368 5.62 18.85 1.17
N ALA A 369 6.33 17.91 0.55
CA ALA A 369 5.72 16.89 -0.30
C ALA A 369 4.82 15.93 0.51
N LEU A 370 5.26 15.47 1.68
CA LEU A 370 4.49 14.58 2.56
C LEU A 370 3.20 15.24 3.08
N ARG A 371 3.28 16.51 3.51
CA ARG A 371 2.13 17.28 4.00
C ARG A 371 1.08 17.56 2.94
N ALA A 372 1.46 17.61 1.66
CA ALA A 372 0.54 17.88 0.56
C ALA A 372 -0.40 16.69 0.24
N GLY A 373 -0.19 15.51 0.84
CA GLY A 373 -1.09 14.36 0.73
C GLY A 373 -1.18 13.68 -0.65
N VAL A 374 -0.64 14.31 -1.69
CA VAL A 374 -0.54 13.78 -3.06
C VAL A 374 0.74 14.30 -3.71
N VAL A 375 1.49 13.35 -4.24
CA VAL A 375 2.33 13.40 -5.46
C VAL A 375 1.96 14.59 -6.36
N SER A 376 2.57 15.75 -6.10
CA SER A 376 2.38 16.90 -6.97
C SER A 376 3.19 16.69 -8.25
N LYS A 377 2.48 16.52 -9.38
CA LYS A 377 3.05 16.68 -10.74
C LYS A 377 3.51 18.11 -11.03
N SER A 378 3.26 19.06 -10.13
CA SER A 378 3.60 20.48 -10.24
C SER A 378 4.67 20.88 -9.22
N TRP A 379 5.54 19.96 -8.81
CA TRP A 379 6.73 20.34 -8.07
C TRP A 379 7.76 20.91 -9.06
N GLU A 380 7.86 22.23 -9.11
CA GLU A 380 8.91 22.93 -9.84
C GLU A 380 10.24 22.69 -9.12
N ALA A 381 11.21 22.11 -9.84
CA ALA A 381 12.57 21.97 -9.32
C ALA A 381 13.11 23.35 -8.94
N THR A 382 13.72 23.46 -7.75
CA THR A 382 14.48 24.65 -7.38
C THR A 382 15.66 24.82 -8.33
N GLU A 383 15.82 26.01 -8.91
CA GLU A 383 16.91 26.37 -9.83
C GLU A 383 18.26 25.85 -9.32
N GLY A 384 18.97 25.07 -10.15
CA GLY A 384 20.31 24.52 -9.85
C GLY A 384 20.36 23.17 -9.11
N SER A 385 19.23 22.53 -8.81
CA SER A 385 19.22 21.16 -8.24
C SER A 385 19.43 20.10 -9.34
N PRO A 386 20.32 19.10 -9.15
CA PRO A 386 20.52 18.03 -10.13
C PRO A 386 19.23 17.24 -10.33
N SER A 387 18.98 16.75 -11.54
CA SER A 387 17.79 15.94 -11.79
C SER A 387 17.93 14.58 -11.12
N LEU A 388 16.81 13.96 -10.73
CA LEU A 388 16.82 12.60 -10.19
C LEU A 388 17.47 11.60 -11.16
N ARG A 389 17.35 11.85 -12.48
CA ARG A 389 18.01 11.06 -13.52
C ARG A 389 19.53 11.18 -13.43
N ASP A 390 20.07 12.39 -13.31
CA ASP A 390 21.51 12.61 -13.20
C ASP A 390 22.09 11.91 -11.97
N VAL A 391 21.36 11.96 -10.84
CA VAL A 391 21.74 11.25 -9.61
C VAL A 391 21.74 9.74 -9.85
N ALA A 392 20.67 9.19 -10.44
CA ALA A 392 20.59 7.76 -10.73
C ALA A 392 21.69 7.28 -11.68
N GLU A 393 22.02 8.04 -12.73
CA GLU A 393 23.09 7.73 -13.69
C GLU A 393 24.48 7.79 -13.05
N ARG A 394 24.74 8.76 -12.16
CA ARG A 394 26.00 8.82 -11.39
C ARG A 394 26.17 7.59 -10.50
N VAL A 395 25.13 7.23 -9.75
CA VAL A 395 25.15 6.05 -8.88
C VAL A 395 25.25 4.77 -9.67
N GLN A 396 24.60 4.70 -10.83
CA GLN A 396 24.72 3.55 -11.75
C GLN A 396 26.18 3.26 -12.08
N ARG A 397 26.94 4.30 -12.47
CA ARG A 397 28.37 4.15 -12.77
C ARG A 397 29.16 3.67 -11.56
N ALA A 398 28.91 4.24 -10.38
CA ALA A 398 29.55 3.80 -9.14
C ALA A 398 29.24 2.34 -8.80
N VAL A 399 27.99 1.89 -8.99
CA VAL A 399 27.57 0.49 -8.77
C VAL A 399 28.25 -0.45 -9.76
N GLU A 400 28.27 -0.10 -11.05
CA GLU A 400 28.91 -0.91 -12.10
C GLU A 400 30.41 -1.09 -11.85
N ASP A 401 31.11 -0.02 -11.45
CA ASP A 401 32.53 -0.09 -11.12
C ASP A 401 32.78 -0.88 -9.83
N PHE A 402 31.92 -0.75 -8.81
CA PHE A 402 32.02 -1.53 -7.58
C PHE A 402 31.84 -3.03 -7.84
N GLU A 403 30.86 -3.42 -8.66
CA GLU A 403 30.59 -4.83 -9.00
C GLU A 403 31.81 -5.51 -9.65
N GLN A 404 32.66 -4.77 -10.38
CA GLN A 404 33.90 -5.30 -10.95
C GLN A 404 34.93 -5.72 -9.89
N ILE A 405 34.91 -5.09 -8.71
CA ILE A 405 35.87 -5.30 -7.62
C ILE A 405 35.49 -6.56 -6.79
N LYS A 406 34.32 -7.15 -7.04
CA LYS A 406 33.79 -8.38 -6.38
C LYS A 406 33.64 -8.25 -4.86
N VAL A 407 33.40 -7.03 -4.39
CA VAL A 407 33.06 -6.73 -3.00
C VAL A 407 31.52 -6.71 -2.88
N PRO A 408 30.91 -7.06 -1.73
CA PRO A 408 29.47 -6.90 -1.53
C PRO A 408 29.07 -5.41 -1.61
N LEU A 409 28.02 -5.09 -2.38
CA LEU A 409 27.42 -3.75 -2.42
C LEU A 409 25.97 -3.84 -1.94
N LEU A 410 25.72 -3.44 -0.71
CA LEU A 410 24.43 -3.59 -0.05
C LEU A 410 23.58 -2.33 -0.25
N LEU A 411 24.01 -1.20 0.34
CA LEU A 411 23.19 0.02 0.37
C LEU A 411 23.20 0.78 -0.95
N GLY A 412 24.34 0.84 -1.64
CA GLY A 412 24.47 1.54 -2.92
C GLY A 412 23.57 0.96 -3.99
N LYS A 413 23.52 -0.38 -4.08
CA LYS A 413 22.61 -1.08 -4.99
C LYS A 413 21.15 -0.83 -4.62
N ARG A 414 20.81 -0.89 -3.33
CA ARG A 414 19.45 -0.60 -2.88
C ARG A 414 19.04 0.84 -3.16
N ALA A 415 19.94 1.81 -2.93
CA ALA A 415 19.69 3.22 -3.25
C ALA A 415 19.41 3.40 -4.74
N LEU A 416 20.21 2.77 -5.61
CA LEU A 416 19.97 2.80 -7.06
C LEU A 416 18.59 2.23 -7.44
N GLU A 417 18.17 1.11 -6.84
CA GLU A 417 16.83 0.54 -7.05
C GLU A 417 15.73 1.52 -6.62
N VAL A 418 15.85 2.12 -5.44
CA VAL A 418 14.92 3.16 -4.95
C VAL A 418 14.83 4.33 -5.94
N LEU A 419 15.96 4.83 -6.42
CA LEU A 419 16.02 5.94 -7.38
C LEU A 419 15.37 5.58 -8.73
N ARG A 420 15.64 4.38 -9.25
CA ARG A 420 15.04 3.87 -10.49
C ARG A 420 13.53 3.68 -10.37
N GLU A 421 13.06 3.12 -9.26
CA GLU A 421 11.63 2.96 -9.02
C GLU A 421 10.92 4.32 -8.89
N ALA A 422 11.55 5.29 -8.22
CA ALA A 422 11.05 6.66 -8.17
C ALA A 422 10.92 7.28 -9.58
N LEU A 423 11.89 7.05 -10.47
CA LEU A 423 11.84 7.48 -11.87
C LEU A 423 10.69 6.82 -12.66
N ILE A 424 10.43 5.52 -12.46
CA ILE A 424 9.36 4.77 -13.14
C ILE A 424 7.96 5.23 -12.70
N SER A 425 7.81 5.62 -11.43
CA SER A 425 6.51 5.99 -10.84
C SER A 425 5.90 7.30 -11.36
N GLY A 426 6.66 8.09 -12.13
CA GLY A 426 6.15 9.11 -13.03
C GLY A 426 6.66 10.53 -12.78
N SER A 427 7.62 10.98 -13.60
CA SER A 427 7.65 12.29 -14.26
C SER A 427 8.86 12.37 -15.21
N THR A 428 8.73 13.16 -16.25
CA THR A 428 9.81 13.43 -17.22
C THR A 428 10.76 14.55 -16.77
N SER A 429 10.63 15.03 -15.54
CA SER A 429 11.59 15.88 -14.80
C SER A 429 11.35 15.79 -13.28
N LEU A 430 11.84 14.73 -12.62
CA LEU A 430 11.69 14.59 -11.15
C LEU A 430 12.83 15.31 -10.43
N SER A 431 12.49 16.26 -9.55
CA SER A 431 13.38 16.65 -8.45
C SER A 431 13.74 15.43 -7.59
N VAL A 432 14.89 15.48 -6.91
CA VAL A 432 15.29 14.50 -5.89
C VAL A 432 14.24 14.32 -4.77
N ASP A 433 13.32 15.28 -4.62
CA ASP A 433 12.19 15.22 -3.67
C ASP A 433 11.17 14.12 -3.98
N ALA A 434 11.19 13.58 -5.20
CA ALA A 434 10.30 12.49 -5.61
C ALA A 434 10.61 11.15 -4.93
N VAL A 435 11.81 11.00 -4.33
CA VAL A 435 12.24 9.77 -3.66
C VAL A 435 11.32 9.45 -2.46
N VAL A 436 10.76 10.46 -1.80
CA VAL A 436 9.83 10.28 -0.68
C VAL A 436 8.52 9.59 -1.08
N ASN A 437 8.13 9.66 -2.35
CA ASN A 437 6.92 9.00 -2.84
C ASN A 437 7.10 7.48 -2.93
N PHE A 438 8.33 6.99 -3.08
CA PHE A 438 8.61 5.56 -3.18
C PHE A 438 8.49 4.84 -1.84
N THR A 439 8.83 5.52 -0.75
CA THR A 439 8.82 4.97 0.60
C THR A 439 7.42 4.94 1.21
N LEU A 440 6.48 5.73 0.68
CA LEU A 440 5.08 5.65 1.07
C LEU A 440 4.49 4.27 0.74
N PRO A 441 3.58 3.73 1.58
CA PRO A 441 2.88 2.49 1.29
C PRO A 441 2.27 2.59 -0.10
N ARG A 442 2.51 1.59 -0.97
CA ARG A 442 1.75 1.44 -2.21
C ARG A 442 0.33 1.04 -1.82
N ALA A 443 -0.48 2.02 -1.41
CA ALA A 443 -1.84 1.84 -0.90
C ALA A 443 -2.84 1.22 -1.90
N LYS A 444 -2.38 0.81 -3.09
CA LYS A 444 -3.26 0.60 -4.25
C LYS A 444 -3.97 -0.76 -4.26
N MET A 445 -3.52 -1.74 -3.47
CA MET A 445 -4.15 -3.06 -3.43
C MET A 445 -4.19 -3.70 -2.04
N GLU A 446 -3.09 -3.63 -1.27
CA GLU A 446 -2.95 -4.34 0.02
C GLU A 446 -3.99 -3.94 1.07
N ALA A 447 -4.32 -2.66 1.22
CA ALA A 447 -5.33 -2.21 2.18
C ALA A 447 -6.76 -2.64 1.79
N ALA A 448 -7.07 -2.73 0.49
CA ALA A 448 -8.38 -3.14 -0.02
C ALA A 448 -8.56 -4.67 0.01
N ILE A 449 -7.47 -5.42 -0.08
CA ILE A 449 -7.47 -6.89 -0.05
C ILE A 449 -7.13 -7.47 1.33
N ALA A 450 -6.63 -6.65 2.27
CA ALA A 450 -6.22 -7.08 3.60
C ALA A 450 -7.31 -7.87 4.33
N PRO A 451 -8.59 -7.44 4.37
CA PRO A 451 -9.64 -8.23 5.02
C PRO A 451 -9.79 -9.62 4.39
N HIS A 452 -9.68 -9.74 3.06
CA HIS A 452 -9.77 -11.02 2.37
C HIS A 452 -8.59 -11.95 2.68
N PHE A 453 -7.35 -11.46 2.59
CA PHE A 453 -6.17 -12.31 2.77
C PHE A 453 -5.82 -12.59 4.24
N PHE A 454 -6.18 -11.69 5.16
CA PHE A 454 -5.87 -11.86 6.59
C PHE A 454 -7.02 -12.48 7.38
N ASN A 455 -8.29 -12.28 7.00
CA ASN A 455 -9.44 -12.73 7.80
C ASN A 455 -10.27 -13.86 7.16
N HIS A 456 -10.05 -14.22 5.89
CA HIS A 456 -10.88 -15.22 5.17
C HIS A 456 -10.02 -16.34 4.56
N GLY A 457 -10.51 -17.59 4.58
CA GLY A 457 -9.77 -18.77 4.11
C GLY A 457 -8.91 -19.51 5.16
N LEU A 458 -9.08 -19.20 6.45
CA LEU A 458 -8.52 -19.94 7.59
C LEU A 458 -9.63 -20.81 8.22
N GLU A 459 -9.30 -21.89 8.93
CA GLU A 459 -10.29 -22.81 9.55
C GLU A 459 -11.27 -22.13 10.55
N GLN A 460 -11.02 -20.87 10.92
CA GLN A 460 -11.79 -20.09 11.90
C GLN A 460 -12.51 -18.86 11.29
N SER A 461 -12.60 -18.73 9.97
CA SER A 461 -13.28 -17.57 9.35
C SER A 461 -14.80 -17.59 9.60
N ASP A 462 -15.38 -16.41 9.82
CA ASP A 462 -16.84 -16.24 9.97
C ASP A 462 -17.53 -16.33 8.60
N PRO A 463 -18.42 -17.33 8.37
CA PRO A 463 -19.13 -17.49 7.09
C PRO A 463 -20.00 -16.30 6.68
N GLU A 464 -20.50 -15.51 7.63
CA GLU A 464 -21.34 -14.34 7.33
C GLU A 464 -20.48 -13.13 6.90
N GLU A 465 -19.24 -13.03 7.35
CA GLU A 465 -18.29 -12.03 6.83
C GLU A 465 -17.82 -12.41 5.42
N GLU A 466 -17.57 -13.70 5.15
CA GLU A 466 -17.17 -14.17 3.82
C GLU A 466 -18.25 -13.86 2.76
N LYS A 467 -19.53 -14.00 3.10
CA LYS A 467 -20.65 -13.65 2.21
C LYS A 467 -20.70 -12.16 1.86
N LYS A 468 -20.19 -11.28 2.73
CA LYS A 468 -20.12 -9.82 2.50
C LYS A 468 -18.84 -9.38 1.81
N CYS A 469 -17.84 -10.26 1.71
CA CYS A 469 -16.59 -9.95 1.03
C CYS A 469 -16.73 -10.04 -0.50
N HIS A 470 -16.60 -8.91 -1.21
CA HIS A 470 -16.63 -8.87 -2.68
C HIS A 470 -15.65 -9.84 -3.35
N TRP A 471 -14.47 -10.07 -2.75
CA TRP A 471 -13.48 -10.99 -3.30
C TRP A 471 -13.92 -12.45 -3.19
N CYS A 472 -14.51 -12.84 -2.05
CA CYS A 472 -15.07 -14.18 -1.88
C CYS A 472 -16.24 -14.40 -2.85
N GLN A 473 -17.12 -13.41 -3.00
CA GLN A 473 -18.22 -13.45 -3.97
C GLN A 473 -17.70 -13.68 -5.41
N ILE A 474 -16.75 -12.87 -5.88
CA ILE A 474 -16.18 -13.00 -7.22
C ILE A 474 -15.45 -14.35 -7.41
N ARG A 475 -14.73 -14.83 -6.39
CA ARG A 475 -14.02 -16.12 -6.44
C ARG A 475 -14.96 -17.32 -6.44
N SER A 476 -16.18 -17.17 -5.94
CA SER A 476 -17.19 -18.22 -5.97
C SER A 476 -17.71 -18.53 -7.38
N PHE A 477 -17.54 -17.59 -8.33
CA PHE A 477 -17.96 -17.80 -9.71
C PHE A 477 -17.17 -18.95 -10.35
N ALA A 478 -17.90 -19.89 -10.95
CA ALA A 478 -17.33 -21.11 -11.51
C ALA A 478 -16.20 -20.85 -12.53
N THR A 479 -16.27 -19.74 -13.27
CA THR A 479 -15.29 -19.37 -14.30
C THR A 479 -14.09 -18.59 -13.77
N HIS A 480 -14.09 -18.14 -12.51
CA HIS A 480 -13.07 -17.21 -11.99
C HIS A 480 -11.64 -17.77 -12.10
N LYS A 481 -11.46 -19.08 -11.87
CA LYS A 481 -10.13 -19.72 -11.89
C LYS A 481 -9.45 -19.64 -13.26
N SER A 482 -10.22 -19.74 -14.34
CA SER A 482 -9.71 -19.68 -15.72
C SER A 482 -9.88 -18.30 -16.35
N ILE A 483 -10.93 -17.56 -15.98
CA ILE A 483 -11.38 -16.32 -16.60
C ILE A 483 -11.67 -15.31 -15.48
N PRO A 484 -10.61 -14.79 -14.83
CA PRO A 484 -10.75 -14.03 -13.59
C PRO A 484 -11.44 -12.67 -13.80
N ILE A 485 -12.14 -12.25 -12.74
CA ILE A 485 -12.53 -10.85 -12.54
C ILE A 485 -11.62 -10.29 -11.45
N THR A 486 -10.97 -9.16 -11.72
CA THR A 486 -10.09 -8.50 -10.74
C THR A 486 -10.58 -7.10 -10.46
N ILE A 487 -10.25 -6.56 -9.28
CA ILE A 487 -10.55 -5.16 -8.93
C ILE A 487 -9.25 -4.48 -8.56
N VAL A 488 -9.00 -3.29 -9.10
CA VAL A 488 -7.79 -2.50 -8.80
C VAL A 488 -8.14 -1.03 -8.60
N ASN A 489 -7.54 -0.36 -7.60
CA ASN A 489 -7.68 1.08 -7.43
C ASN A 489 -6.31 1.73 -7.31
N ASP A 490 -5.81 2.23 -8.44
CA ASP A 490 -4.53 2.92 -8.50
C ASP A 490 -4.65 4.45 -8.35
N VAL A 491 -5.86 4.97 -8.07
CA VAL A 491 -6.19 6.41 -8.13
C VAL A 491 -6.40 7.01 -6.74
N ASN A 492 -7.19 6.37 -5.88
CA ASN A 492 -7.54 6.88 -4.55
C ASN A 492 -7.82 5.71 -3.57
N ASN A 493 -8.28 6.02 -2.35
CA ASN A 493 -8.63 5.02 -1.32
C ASN A 493 -10.12 4.62 -1.34
N GLU A 494 -10.85 4.95 -2.41
CA GLU A 494 -12.27 4.62 -2.52
C GLU A 494 -12.44 3.12 -2.77
N VAL A 495 -13.39 2.51 -2.08
CA VAL A 495 -13.75 1.09 -2.27
C VAL A 495 -15.12 1.01 -2.95
N ILE A 496 -15.41 -0.14 -3.59
CA ILE A 496 -16.79 -0.43 -4.00
C ILE A 496 -17.66 -0.44 -2.76
N ASN A 497 -18.88 0.09 -2.88
CA ASN A 497 -19.86 0.15 -1.78
C ASN A 497 -19.92 -1.20 -1.06
N PRO A 498 -19.65 -1.28 0.25
CA PRO A 498 -19.63 -2.56 0.99
C PRO A 498 -20.95 -3.34 0.97
N ASN A 499 -22.07 -2.68 0.67
CA ASN A 499 -23.38 -3.31 0.56
C ASN A 499 -23.67 -3.86 -0.84
N PHE A 500 -22.78 -3.64 -1.81
CA PHE A 500 -22.92 -4.19 -3.15
C PHE A 500 -22.67 -5.71 -3.14
N ARG A 501 -23.36 -6.44 -4.01
CA ARG A 501 -23.19 -7.90 -4.13
C ARG A 501 -22.85 -8.29 -5.56
N PHE A 502 -21.76 -9.02 -5.74
CA PHE A 502 -21.44 -9.64 -7.01
C PHE A 502 -22.31 -10.89 -7.23
N ILE A 503 -23.00 -10.93 -8.37
CA ILE A 503 -23.85 -12.04 -8.82
C ILE A 503 -23.41 -12.53 -10.21
N ASP A 504 -23.63 -13.80 -10.52
CA ASP A 504 -23.32 -14.43 -11.82
C ASP A 504 -24.56 -14.75 -12.69
N HIS A 505 -25.75 -14.54 -12.13
CA HIS A 505 -27.06 -14.60 -12.80
C HIS A 505 -27.97 -13.49 -12.27
N SER A 506 -28.93 -13.04 -13.08
CA SER A 506 -29.94 -12.06 -12.64
C SER A 506 -30.90 -12.71 -11.65
N VAL A 507 -31.37 -11.92 -10.69
CA VAL A 507 -32.33 -12.35 -9.67
C VAL A 507 -33.71 -11.79 -10.06
N ILE A 508 -34.73 -12.62 -10.09
CA ILE A 508 -36.10 -12.20 -10.43
C ILE A 508 -36.82 -11.86 -9.12
N ALA A 509 -37.41 -10.67 -9.02
CA ALA A 509 -38.20 -10.27 -7.85
C ALA A 509 -39.50 -11.08 -7.72
N GLU A 510 -40.01 -11.22 -6.50
CA GLU A 510 -41.16 -12.10 -6.19
C GLU A 510 -42.47 -11.67 -6.90
N ASP A 511 -42.62 -10.39 -7.22
CA ASP A 511 -43.78 -9.80 -7.89
C ASP A 511 -43.70 -9.84 -9.43
N VAL A 512 -42.58 -10.30 -9.99
CA VAL A 512 -42.40 -10.40 -11.44
C VAL A 512 -43.04 -11.68 -11.96
N PRO A 513 -44.01 -11.58 -12.89
CA PRO A 513 -44.64 -12.76 -13.47
C PRO A 513 -43.65 -13.47 -14.41
N VAL A 514 -43.53 -14.78 -14.24
CA VAL A 514 -42.73 -15.68 -15.10
C VAL A 514 -43.67 -16.65 -15.82
N ALA A 515 -43.33 -17.06 -17.04
CA ALA A 515 -44.09 -18.08 -17.75
C ALA A 515 -44.00 -19.42 -17.02
N GLU A 516 -45.07 -20.21 -17.10
CA GLU A 516 -45.06 -21.55 -16.52
C GLU A 516 -44.09 -22.45 -17.27
N ASP A 517 -43.39 -23.33 -16.55
CA ASP A 517 -42.41 -24.27 -17.11
C ASP A 517 -42.98 -25.13 -18.26
N SER A 518 -44.29 -25.37 -18.29
CA SER A 518 -44.96 -26.11 -19.38
C SER A 518 -44.93 -25.40 -20.74
N PHE A 519 -44.73 -24.08 -20.77
CA PHE A 519 -44.59 -23.32 -22.01
C PHE A 519 -43.14 -23.28 -22.51
N ARG A 520 -42.17 -23.65 -21.67
CA ARG A 520 -40.75 -23.70 -22.05
C ARG A 520 -40.57 -24.80 -23.09
N THR A 521 -40.23 -24.39 -24.30
CA THR A 521 -39.97 -25.31 -25.42
C THR A 521 -38.53 -25.17 -25.88
N GLY A 522 -37.89 -26.32 -26.15
CA GLY A 522 -36.52 -26.40 -26.64
C GLY A 522 -36.47 -26.94 -28.07
N CYS A 523 -35.31 -26.83 -28.72
CA CYS A 523 -35.10 -27.46 -30.01
C CYS A 523 -34.92 -28.98 -29.88
N SER A 524 -35.30 -29.70 -30.94
CA SER A 524 -35.17 -31.16 -31.06
C SER A 524 -33.99 -31.60 -31.94
N CYS A 525 -33.06 -30.70 -32.28
CA CYS A 525 -31.94 -31.04 -33.16
C CYS A 525 -30.89 -31.93 -32.47
N GLU A 526 -30.33 -32.87 -33.21
CA GLU A 526 -29.33 -33.82 -32.71
C GLU A 526 -27.91 -33.44 -33.15
N SER A 527 -27.76 -32.68 -34.24
CA SER A 527 -26.50 -32.16 -34.75
C SER A 527 -26.49 -30.63 -34.98
N ASP A 528 -25.30 -30.04 -35.08
CA ASP A 528 -25.11 -28.60 -35.38
C ASP A 528 -25.63 -28.20 -36.77
N GLU A 529 -25.67 -29.14 -37.73
CA GLU A 529 -26.19 -28.89 -39.07
C GLU A 529 -27.71 -29.08 -39.13
N ASP A 530 -28.27 -29.99 -38.31
CA ASP A 530 -29.71 -30.30 -38.31
C ASP A 530 -30.56 -29.05 -38.10
N CYS A 531 -30.19 -28.16 -37.16
CA CYS A 531 -30.97 -26.96 -36.92
C CYS A 531 -30.93 -25.94 -38.08
N MET A 532 -29.93 -26.01 -38.96
CA MET A 532 -29.86 -25.14 -40.14
C MET A 532 -30.86 -25.56 -41.23
N TYR A 533 -31.36 -26.80 -41.17
CA TYR A 533 -32.26 -27.39 -42.17
C TYR A 533 -33.62 -27.82 -41.61
N ASN A 534 -33.73 -28.09 -40.31
CA ASN A 534 -34.97 -28.41 -39.60
C ASN A 534 -35.67 -27.16 -39.02
N THR A 535 -36.88 -27.35 -38.50
CA THR A 535 -37.67 -26.33 -37.77
C THR A 535 -37.07 -26.06 -36.39
N CYS A 536 -36.03 -25.22 -36.34
CA CYS A 536 -35.57 -24.59 -35.11
C CYS A 536 -36.22 -23.21 -34.96
N GLN A 537 -37.09 -23.04 -33.95
CA GLN A 537 -37.82 -21.79 -33.70
C GLN A 537 -36.87 -20.60 -33.50
N CYS A 538 -35.76 -20.79 -32.78
CA CYS A 538 -34.76 -19.73 -32.59
C CYS A 538 -34.21 -19.20 -33.93
N LEU A 539 -34.01 -20.09 -34.91
CA LEU A 539 -33.50 -19.71 -36.22
C LEU A 539 -34.60 -19.23 -37.18
N ASP A 540 -35.85 -19.66 -36.98
CA ASP A 540 -37.01 -19.13 -37.69
C ASP A 540 -37.25 -17.66 -37.34
N GLU A 541 -37.17 -17.30 -36.06
CA GLU A 541 -37.37 -15.91 -35.62
C GLU A 541 -36.19 -14.99 -35.98
N MET A 542 -34.99 -15.54 -36.22
CA MET A 542 -33.81 -14.79 -36.69
C MET A 542 -33.76 -14.55 -38.21
N ALA A 543 -34.64 -15.19 -38.99
CA ALA A 543 -34.65 -15.11 -40.45
C ALA A 543 -35.69 -14.09 -40.92
N PRO A 544 -35.34 -12.80 -41.11
CA PRO A 544 -36.21 -11.89 -41.82
C PRO A 544 -36.38 -12.38 -43.27
N GLY A 545 -37.59 -12.22 -43.81
CA GLY A 545 -37.97 -12.67 -45.14
C GLY A 545 -37.00 -12.22 -46.25
N SER A 546 -36.74 -13.16 -47.17
CA SER A 546 -36.17 -12.98 -48.51
C SER A 546 -34.96 -12.03 -48.64
N ASP A 547 -33.75 -12.59 -48.49
CA ASP A 547 -32.66 -12.16 -49.38
C ASP A 547 -32.99 -12.75 -50.76
N GLU A 548 -33.53 -11.92 -51.67
CA GLU A 548 -33.73 -12.26 -53.09
C GLU A 548 -32.41 -12.43 -53.88
N GLU A 549 -31.24 -12.28 -53.22
CA GLU A 549 -29.95 -12.28 -53.91
C GLU A 549 -29.31 -13.67 -54.10
N ASP A 550 -29.89 -14.74 -53.56
CA ASP A 550 -29.36 -16.12 -53.70
C ASP A 550 -30.45 -17.18 -54.03
N ASP A 551 -31.57 -16.77 -54.65
CA ASP A 551 -32.56 -17.73 -55.17
C ASP A 551 -32.15 -18.19 -56.58
N ASP A 552 -31.51 -19.36 -56.69
CA ASP A 552 -31.23 -20.00 -57.98
C ASP A 552 -32.49 -20.57 -58.67
N GLY A 553 -33.68 -20.30 -58.13
CA GLY A 553 -34.95 -20.77 -58.69
C GLY A 553 -35.17 -22.27 -58.56
N SER A 554 -34.30 -23.00 -57.85
CA SER A 554 -34.47 -24.43 -57.60
C SER A 554 -35.38 -24.67 -56.40
N ALA A 555 -36.67 -24.92 -56.68
CA ALA A 555 -37.70 -25.29 -55.70
C ALA A 555 -37.45 -26.63 -54.94
N SER A 556 -36.23 -27.16 -54.92
CA SER A 556 -35.92 -28.52 -54.45
C SER A 556 -34.94 -28.62 -53.27
N ARG A 557 -34.39 -27.50 -52.75
CA ARG A 557 -33.51 -27.52 -51.57
C ARG A 557 -34.11 -26.72 -50.40
N PRO A 558 -34.14 -27.27 -49.17
CA PRO A 558 -34.57 -26.52 -48.01
C PRO A 558 -33.66 -25.30 -47.79
N ARG A 559 -34.27 -24.12 -47.60
CA ARG A 559 -33.54 -22.87 -47.34
C ARG A 559 -32.69 -23.02 -46.08
N ARG A 560 -31.37 -22.91 -46.23
CA ARG A 560 -30.41 -23.03 -45.12
C ARG A 560 -30.49 -21.81 -44.21
N LYS A 561 -31.01 -21.96 -42.99
CA LYS A 561 -31.03 -20.91 -41.97
C LYS A 561 -29.61 -20.60 -41.49
N ARG A 562 -29.34 -19.35 -41.11
CA ARG A 562 -28.01 -18.91 -40.62
C ARG A 562 -28.10 -18.51 -39.15
N PHE A 563 -27.16 -19.02 -38.35
CA PHE A 563 -26.99 -18.60 -36.95
C PHE A 563 -26.64 -17.11 -36.85
N ALA A 564 -26.98 -16.53 -35.69
CA ALA A 564 -26.54 -15.18 -35.33
C ALA A 564 -25.00 -15.05 -35.34
N TYR A 565 -24.33 -16.15 -35.00
CA TYR A 565 -22.88 -16.26 -34.92
C TYR A 565 -22.28 -16.96 -36.16
N HIS A 566 -21.00 -16.74 -36.38
CA HIS A 566 -20.22 -17.60 -37.27
C HIS A 566 -20.07 -18.99 -36.63
N SER A 567 -20.43 -20.05 -37.36
CA SER A 567 -20.39 -21.43 -36.85
C SER A 567 -19.03 -22.12 -36.99
N SER A 568 -18.18 -21.66 -37.91
CA SER A 568 -16.89 -22.29 -38.19
C SER A 568 -15.83 -21.29 -38.66
N GLY A 569 -14.58 -21.74 -38.69
CA GLY A 569 -13.43 -20.96 -39.13
C GLY A 569 -12.88 -19.98 -38.08
N PRO A 570 -11.95 -19.08 -38.46
CA PRO A 570 -11.28 -18.16 -37.54
C PRO A 570 -12.22 -17.21 -36.79
N ARG A 571 -13.42 -17.00 -37.32
CA ARG A 571 -14.46 -16.12 -36.74
C ARG A 571 -15.51 -16.87 -35.92
N ALA A 572 -15.36 -18.18 -35.71
CA ALA A 572 -16.35 -18.97 -34.97
C ALA A 572 -16.67 -18.34 -33.60
N GLY A 573 -17.97 -18.24 -33.29
CA GLY A 573 -18.48 -17.60 -32.06
C GLY A 573 -18.59 -16.07 -32.10
N LEU A 574 -18.11 -15.40 -33.16
CA LEU A 574 -18.31 -13.96 -33.33
C LEU A 574 -19.69 -13.69 -33.95
N LEU A 575 -20.36 -12.67 -33.42
CA LEU A 575 -21.63 -12.16 -33.93
C LEU A 575 -21.44 -11.62 -35.36
N ARG A 576 -22.36 -11.97 -36.26
CA ARG A 576 -22.27 -11.55 -37.67
C ARG A 576 -22.48 -10.06 -37.82
N ARG A 577 -21.77 -9.46 -38.77
CA ARG A 577 -21.84 -8.01 -39.07
C ARG A 577 -23.25 -7.50 -39.35
N ARG A 578 -24.10 -8.29 -40.03
CA ARG A 578 -25.52 -7.96 -40.26
C ARG A 578 -26.24 -7.65 -38.95
N ILE A 579 -26.05 -8.49 -37.94
CA ILE A 579 -26.73 -8.36 -36.65
C ILE A 579 -26.07 -7.25 -35.83
N LEU A 580 -24.74 -7.16 -35.83
CA LEU A 580 -23.99 -6.05 -35.20
C LEU A 580 -24.43 -4.67 -35.69
N GLN A 581 -24.97 -4.56 -36.90
CA GLN A 581 -25.47 -3.31 -37.49
C GLN A 581 -26.99 -3.14 -37.36
N SER A 582 -27.71 -4.16 -36.89
CA SER A 582 -29.17 -4.15 -36.70
C SER A 582 -29.55 -3.90 -35.24
N ARG A 583 -30.85 -3.68 -34.96
CA ARG A 583 -31.44 -3.74 -33.61
C ARG A 583 -32.31 -5.00 -33.42
N GLU A 584 -32.09 -6.03 -34.24
CA GLU A 584 -32.79 -7.30 -34.09
C GLU A 584 -32.34 -8.01 -32.80
N PRO A 585 -33.26 -8.63 -32.04
CA PRO A 585 -32.88 -9.45 -30.90
C PRO A 585 -32.15 -10.71 -31.36
N ILE A 586 -31.36 -11.30 -30.45
CA ILE A 586 -30.63 -12.53 -30.72
C ILE A 586 -31.35 -13.71 -30.05
N TYR A 587 -31.81 -14.67 -30.84
CA TYR A 587 -32.40 -15.90 -30.32
C TYR A 587 -31.35 -17.01 -30.21
N GLU A 588 -31.07 -17.47 -28.99
CA GLU A 588 -30.12 -18.54 -28.71
C GLU A 588 -30.81 -19.81 -28.20
N CYS A 589 -30.11 -20.95 -28.31
CA CYS A 589 -30.56 -22.17 -27.65
C CYS A 589 -30.32 -22.06 -26.13
N HIS A 590 -31.24 -22.59 -25.33
CA HIS A 590 -31.18 -22.61 -23.86
C HIS A 590 -31.07 -24.02 -23.30
N GLU A 591 -30.94 -24.18 -21.99
CA GLU A 591 -30.76 -25.49 -21.33
C GLU A 591 -31.84 -26.53 -21.65
N GLY A 592 -33.06 -26.12 -21.98
CA GLY A 592 -34.15 -27.01 -22.39
C GLY A 592 -34.05 -27.54 -23.83
N CYS A 593 -33.11 -27.02 -24.63
CA CYS A 593 -32.82 -27.52 -25.97
C CYS A 593 -32.00 -28.82 -25.93
N ASN A 594 -32.31 -29.79 -26.79
CA ASN A 594 -31.63 -31.10 -26.85
C ASN A 594 -30.19 -31.03 -27.42
N CYS A 595 -29.82 -29.90 -28.03
CA CYS A 595 -28.52 -29.73 -28.65
C CYS A 595 -27.37 -29.56 -27.63
N SER A 596 -26.17 -29.95 -28.03
CA SER A 596 -24.94 -29.86 -27.23
C SER A 596 -24.65 -28.44 -26.71
N ARG A 597 -23.95 -28.34 -25.57
CA ARG A 597 -23.40 -27.07 -25.04
C ARG A 597 -22.43 -26.38 -26.00
N ASN A 598 -21.85 -27.12 -26.95
CA ASN A 598 -20.96 -26.58 -27.96
C ASN A 598 -21.71 -26.01 -29.18
N CYS A 599 -23.05 -26.07 -29.19
CA CYS A 599 -23.87 -25.55 -30.28
C CYS A 599 -23.44 -24.11 -30.64
N PRO A 600 -23.22 -23.81 -31.94
CA PRO A 600 -22.86 -22.48 -32.40
C PRO A 600 -23.86 -21.37 -32.00
N ASN A 601 -25.08 -21.73 -31.60
CA ASN A 601 -26.14 -20.82 -31.17
C ASN A 601 -26.25 -20.65 -29.65
N ARG A 602 -25.19 -20.96 -28.88
CA ARG A 602 -25.13 -20.84 -27.41
C ARG A 602 -23.95 -19.97 -26.95
N VAL A 603 -23.72 -18.81 -27.55
CA VAL A 603 -22.55 -17.97 -27.22
C VAL A 603 -22.77 -17.22 -25.90
N VAL A 604 -23.90 -16.55 -25.74
CA VAL A 604 -24.25 -15.82 -24.49
C VAL A 604 -24.53 -16.81 -23.36
N GLU A 605 -25.30 -17.86 -23.66
CA GLU A 605 -25.65 -18.93 -22.72
C GLU A 605 -24.41 -19.61 -22.10
N ARG A 606 -23.31 -19.74 -22.86
CA ARG A 606 -22.05 -20.33 -22.38
C ARG A 606 -21.33 -19.45 -21.34
N GLY A 607 -21.71 -18.18 -21.24
CA GLY A 607 -21.11 -17.22 -20.33
C GLY A 607 -19.81 -16.62 -20.85
N ARG A 608 -19.26 -15.70 -20.04
CA ARG A 608 -18.07 -14.91 -20.38
C ARG A 608 -16.86 -15.78 -20.68
N THR A 609 -16.15 -15.44 -21.76
CA THR A 609 -14.90 -16.10 -22.18
C THR A 609 -13.65 -15.21 -22.03
N VAL A 610 -13.79 -13.98 -21.54
CA VAL A 610 -12.70 -13.00 -21.43
C VAL A 610 -12.46 -12.53 -19.99
N PRO A 611 -11.21 -12.35 -19.54
CA PRO A 611 -10.92 -11.83 -18.20
C PRO A 611 -11.21 -10.34 -18.11
N LEU A 612 -11.88 -9.93 -17.02
CA LEU A 612 -12.25 -8.53 -16.78
C LEU A 612 -11.52 -7.96 -15.57
N GLN A 613 -11.24 -6.67 -15.63
CA GLN A 613 -10.67 -5.91 -14.52
C GLN A 613 -11.51 -4.65 -14.27
N ILE A 614 -12.16 -4.60 -13.12
CA ILE A 614 -12.78 -3.40 -12.58
C ILE A 614 -11.65 -2.50 -12.08
N PHE A 615 -11.64 -1.24 -12.50
CA PHE A 615 -10.58 -0.31 -12.10
C PHE A 615 -11.13 1.08 -11.79
N ARG A 616 -10.45 1.82 -10.90
CA ARG A 616 -10.82 3.21 -10.65
C ARG A 616 -10.33 4.12 -11.79
N THR A 617 -11.25 4.84 -12.42
CA THR A 617 -10.92 5.89 -13.39
C THR A 617 -10.59 7.20 -12.66
N LYS A 618 -10.00 8.16 -13.38
CA LYS A 618 -9.61 9.46 -12.80
C LYS A 618 -10.81 10.36 -12.46
N ASN A 619 -11.90 10.26 -13.24
CA ASN A 619 -13.00 11.24 -13.21
C ASN A 619 -14.40 10.64 -13.49
N ARG A 620 -14.51 9.37 -13.90
CA ARG A 620 -15.78 8.72 -14.24
C ARG A 620 -16.24 7.67 -13.23
N GLY A 621 -15.54 7.57 -12.09
CA GLY A 621 -15.86 6.55 -11.10
C GLY A 621 -15.11 5.24 -11.35
N TRP A 622 -15.76 4.12 -11.08
CA TRP A 622 -15.26 2.79 -11.45
C TRP A 622 -15.48 2.53 -12.95
N GLY A 623 -14.59 1.79 -13.57
CA GLY A 623 -14.59 1.42 -14.99
C GLY A 623 -14.26 -0.06 -15.15
N VAL A 624 -14.41 -0.60 -16.37
CA VAL A 624 -14.03 -1.99 -16.69
C VAL A 624 -13.09 -1.99 -17.88
N LYS A 625 -12.09 -2.87 -17.86
CA LYS A 625 -11.23 -3.17 -19.02
C LYS A 625 -11.00 -4.67 -19.13
N CYS A 626 -10.70 -5.13 -20.34
CA CYS A 626 -10.29 -6.52 -20.59
C CYS A 626 -8.77 -6.65 -20.50
N LEU A 627 -8.25 -7.78 -20.00
CA LEU A 627 -6.79 -8.02 -19.93
C LEU A 627 -6.20 -8.62 -21.21
N VAL A 628 -7.05 -8.98 -22.18
CA VAL A 628 -6.70 -9.53 -23.49
C VAL A 628 -7.44 -8.78 -24.59
N ASP A 629 -6.97 -8.91 -25.82
CA ASP A 629 -7.64 -8.33 -26.98
C ASP A 629 -9.04 -8.95 -27.17
N ILE A 630 -10.02 -8.12 -27.52
CA ILE A 630 -11.38 -8.54 -27.87
C ILE A 630 -11.60 -8.22 -29.36
N ARG A 631 -12.17 -9.17 -30.10
CA ARG A 631 -12.47 -9.00 -31.53
C ARG A 631 -13.85 -8.40 -31.75
N GLU A 632 -14.04 -7.70 -32.88
CA GLU A 632 -15.36 -7.27 -33.34
C GLU A 632 -16.34 -8.46 -33.39
N GLY A 633 -17.52 -8.28 -32.80
CA GLY A 633 -18.55 -9.31 -32.67
C GLY A 633 -18.34 -10.31 -31.54
N GLN A 634 -17.28 -10.18 -30.74
CA GLN A 634 -17.07 -11.07 -29.61
C GLN A 634 -17.99 -10.71 -28.43
N PHE A 635 -18.60 -11.75 -27.84
CA PHE A 635 -19.35 -11.62 -26.59
C PHE A 635 -18.41 -11.30 -25.44
N VAL A 636 -18.77 -10.29 -24.63
CA VAL A 636 -17.98 -9.88 -23.48
C VAL A 636 -18.58 -10.45 -22.19
N ASP A 637 -19.78 -10.02 -21.81
CA ASP A 637 -20.51 -10.52 -20.65
C ASP A 637 -21.97 -10.01 -20.69
N ARG A 638 -22.83 -10.43 -19.77
CA ARG A 638 -24.20 -9.92 -19.62
C ARG A 638 -24.25 -8.74 -18.66
N TYR A 639 -25.21 -7.82 -18.86
CA TYR A 639 -25.63 -6.91 -17.82
C TYR A 639 -26.59 -7.65 -16.88
N LEU A 640 -26.22 -7.74 -15.61
CA LEU A 640 -26.97 -8.48 -14.59
C LEU A 640 -27.57 -7.52 -13.56
N GLY A 641 -28.60 -7.95 -12.86
CA GLY A 641 -29.22 -7.19 -11.79
C GLY A 641 -30.40 -7.94 -11.19
N GLU A 642 -31.15 -7.22 -10.38
CA GLU A 642 -32.48 -7.63 -9.95
C GLU A 642 -33.49 -7.21 -11.02
N ILE A 643 -34.26 -8.16 -11.55
CA ILE A 643 -35.35 -7.89 -12.49
C ILE A 643 -36.58 -7.52 -11.66
N ILE A 644 -37.08 -6.30 -11.86
CA ILE A 644 -38.17 -5.69 -11.10
C ILE A 644 -39.26 -5.17 -12.03
N THR A 645 -40.45 -4.94 -11.48
CA THR A 645 -41.56 -4.28 -12.17
C THR A 645 -41.28 -2.79 -12.39
N SER A 646 -41.90 -2.17 -13.40
CA SER A 646 -41.74 -0.72 -13.62
C SER A 646 -42.24 0.11 -12.42
N GLU A 647 -43.28 -0.37 -11.72
CA GLU A 647 -43.80 0.27 -10.50
C GLU A 647 -42.75 0.29 -9.38
N GLU A 648 -42.03 -0.83 -9.18
CA GLU A 648 -40.94 -0.92 -8.20
C GLU A 648 -39.74 -0.06 -8.62
N ALA A 649 -39.42 -0.01 -9.92
CA ALA A 649 -38.38 0.88 -10.43
C ALA A 649 -38.72 2.35 -10.15
N ASP A 650 -39.97 2.77 -10.39
CA ASP A 650 -40.44 4.12 -10.08
C ASP A 650 -40.41 4.43 -8.59
N ARG A 651 -40.78 3.47 -7.73
CA ARG A 651 -40.65 3.62 -6.27
C ARG A 651 -39.19 3.83 -5.86
N ARG A 652 -38.26 3.04 -6.39
CA ARG A 652 -36.81 3.19 -6.12
C ARG A 652 -36.26 4.51 -6.65
N ARG A 653 -36.76 4.99 -7.81
CA ARG A 653 -36.44 6.33 -8.35
C ARG A 653 -36.91 7.43 -7.38
N ALA A 654 -38.13 7.32 -6.84
CA ALA A 654 -38.73 8.32 -5.95
C ALA A 654 -38.09 8.42 -4.54
N GLU A 655 -37.68 7.29 -3.95
CA GLU A 655 -37.08 7.26 -2.60
C GLU A 655 -35.62 7.77 -2.55
N SER A 656 -34.97 7.87 -3.71
CA SER A 656 -33.60 8.36 -3.80
C SER A 656 -33.52 9.88 -3.64
N THR A 657 -32.94 10.34 -2.54
CA THR A 657 -32.60 11.76 -2.30
C THR A 657 -31.53 12.31 -3.27
N ILE A 658 -30.96 11.46 -4.14
CA ILE A 658 -29.90 11.74 -5.11
C ILE A 658 -30.49 11.65 -6.54
N SER A 659 -31.60 12.35 -6.79
CA SER A 659 -32.43 12.23 -8.00
C SER A 659 -31.86 12.90 -9.26
N ARG A 660 -30.53 12.81 -9.51
CA ARG A 660 -29.94 13.28 -10.79
C ARG A 660 -28.92 12.32 -11.43
N ARG A 661 -28.60 11.19 -10.80
CA ARG A 661 -27.51 10.29 -11.25
C ARG A 661 -27.89 8.80 -11.35
N LYS A 662 -29.12 8.41 -10.98
CA LYS A 662 -29.49 7.01 -10.74
C LYS A 662 -29.99 6.22 -11.96
N ASP A 663 -30.40 6.90 -13.03
CA ASP A 663 -31.03 6.25 -14.20
C ASP A 663 -30.05 5.38 -15.02
N VAL A 664 -28.74 5.48 -14.74
CA VAL A 664 -27.68 4.70 -15.40
C VAL A 664 -27.73 3.20 -15.08
N TYR A 665 -28.39 2.85 -13.98
CA TYR A 665 -28.32 1.52 -13.39
C TYR A 665 -29.56 0.68 -13.59
N LEU A 666 -30.58 1.28 -14.19
CA LEU A 666 -31.84 0.67 -14.57
C LEU A 666 -31.83 0.50 -16.09
N PHE A 667 -32.05 -0.72 -16.57
CA PHE A 667 -32.23 -0.99 -17.98
C PHE A 667 -33.62 -1.58 -18.23
N ALA A 668 -34.42 -0.91 -19.04
CA ALA A 668 -35.73 -1.40 -19.45
C ALA A 668 -35.60 -2.64 -20.36
N LEU A 669 -36.43 -3.64 -20.11
CA LEU A 669 -36.63 -4.83 -20.94
C LEU A 669 -37.81 -4.60 -21.90
N ASP A 670 -37.77 -3.51 -22.64
CA ASP A 670 -38.86 -3.03 -23.49
C ASP A 670 -38.88 -3.64 -24.90
N LYS A 671 -37.84 -4.38 -25.27
CA LYS A 671 -37.64 -4.88 -26.64
C LYS A 671 -38.83 -5.65 -27.23
N PHE A 672 -39.58 -6.34 -26.38
CA PHE A 672 -40.74 -7.15 -26.75
C PHE A 672 -42.06 -6.64 -26.16
N SER A 673 -42.04 -5.47 -25.52
CA SER A 673 -43.24 -4.85 -24.98
C SER A 673 -44.11 -4.35 -26.12
N ASP A 674 -45.34 -4.86 -26.19
CA ASP A 674 -46.34 -4.48 -27.18
C ASP A 674 -47.70 -4.45 -26.50
N PRO A 675 -48.26 -3.26 -26.21
CA PRO A 675 -49.57 -3.09 -25.60
C PRO A 675 -50.73 -3.75 -26.38
N GLN A 676 -50.53 -4.10 -27.65
CA GLN A 676 -51.52 -4.78 -28.49
C GLN A 676 -51.30 -6.30 -28.58
N SER A 677 -50.28 -6.83 -27.89
CA SER A 677 -49.99 -8.26 -27.87
C SER A 677 -51.15 -9.07 -27.26
N LEU A 678 -51.36 -10.27 -27.81
CA LEU A 678 -52.28 -11.25 -27.23
C LEU A 678 -51.68 -11.95 -26.00
N ASP A 679 -50.36 -11.86 -25.82
CA ASP A 679 -49.65 -12.36 -24.65
C ASP A 679 -49.73 -11.32 -23.52
N PRO A 680 -50.41 -11.63 -22.39
CA PRO A 680 -50.54 -10.71 -21.27
C PRO A 680 -49.20 -10.22 -20.71
N LEU A 681 -48.13 -11.02 -20.81
CA LEU A 681 -46.81 -10.67 -20.31
C LEU A 681 -46.14 -9.60 -21.20
N LEU A 682 -46.38 -9.65 -22.51
CA LEU A 682 -45.86 -8.65 -23.47
C LEU A 682 -46.72 -7.39 -23.53
N ALA A 683 -48.01 -7.50 -23.19
CA ALA A 683 -48.92 -6.36 -23.09
C ALA A 683 -48.77 -5.56 -21.79
N ALA A 684 -48.15 -6.14 -20.76
CA ALA A 684 -47.85 -5.47 -19.50
C ALA A 684 -46.72 -4.42 -19.67
N PRO A 685 -46.58 -3.47 -18.72
CA PRO A 685 -45.44 -2.56 -18.68
C PRO A 685 -44.09 -3.30 -18.68
N PRO A 686 -43.05 -2.74 -19.33
CA PRO A 686 -41.73 -3.38 -19.41
C PRO A 686 -41.10 -3.56 -18.03
N LEU A 687 -40.47 -4.71 -17.81
CA LEU A 687 -39.65 -4.94 -16.63
C LEU A 687 -38.35 -4.11 -16.70
N GLU A 688 -37.68 -3.93 -15.57
CA GLU A 688 -36.39 -3.25 -15.51
C GLU A 688 -35.34 -4.11 -14.80
N VAL A 689 -34.08 -4.05 -15.25
CA VAL A 689 -32.93 -4.68 -14.58
C VAL A 689 -32.21 -3.64 -13.75
N ASP A 690 -32.27 -3.78 -12.42
CA ASP A 690 -31.58 -2.92 -11.45
C ASP A 690 -30.24 -3.52 -11.00
N GLY A 691 -29.15 -2.85 -11.39
CA GLY A 691 -27.80 -3.22 -10.98
C GLY A 691 -27.28 -2.50 -9.71
N GLU A 692 -28.07 -1.66 -9.01
CA GLU A 692 -27.60 -0.76 -7.93
C GLU A 692 -26.92 -1.47 -6.77
N TRP A 693 -27.56 -2.52 -6.27
CA TRP A 693 -27.10 -3.22 -5.07
C TRP A 693 -26.55 -4.61 -5.37
N MET A 694 -26.87 -5.16 -6.54
CA MET A 694 -26.31 -6.44 -6.98
C MET A 694 -26.17 -6.49 -8.49
N SER A 695 -25.00 -6.88 -8.99
CA SER A 695 -24.74 -7.05 -10.42
C SER A 695 -23.44 -7.82 -10.67
N GLY A 696 -23.15 -8.10 -11.94
CA GLY A 696 -21.85 -8.55 -12.42
C GLY A 696 -20.85 -7.38 -12.58
N PRO A 697 -19.67 -7.63 -13.20
CA PRO A 697 -18.68 -6.60 -13.43
C PRO A 697 -19.14 -5.53 -14.43
N THR A 698 -20.07 -5.86 -15.33
CA THR A 698 -20.55 -5.02 -16.44
C THR A 698 -21.29 -3.76 -15.99
N ARG A 699 -21.88 -3.77 -14.80
CA ARG A 699 -22.41 -2.57 -14.12
C ARG A 699 -21.42 -1.41 -14.09
N PHE A 700 -20.13 -1.70 -13.93
CA PHE A 700 -19.10 -0.66 -13.82
C PHE A 700 -18.61 -0.16 -15.18
N ILE A 701 -19.20 -0.58 -16.30
CA ILE A 701 -18.82 -0.08 -17.63
C ILE A 701 -19.32 1.36 -17.80
N ASN A 702 -18.41 2.26 -18.17
CA ASN A 702 -18.71 3.68 -18.32
C ASN A 702 -19.34 4.02 -19.67
N HIS A 703 -20.06 5.14 -19.68
CA HIS A 703 -20.55 5.75 -20.90
C HIS A 703 -19.44 6.24 -21.84
N SER A 704 -19.64 6.08 -23.14
CA SER A 704 -18.94 6.82 -24.19
C SER A 704 -19.88 7.17 -25.35
N CYS A 705 -19.80 8.41 -25.86
CA CYS A 705 -20.47 8.79 -27.11
C CYS A 705 -19.77 8.23 -28.37
N ASP A 706 -18.60 7.60 -28.19
CA ASP A 706 -17.90 6.80 -29.21
C ASP A 706 -17.56 5.44 -28.58
N PRO A 707 -18.57 4.58 -28.37
CA PRO A 707 -18.40 3.35 -27.60
C PRO A 707 -17.64 2.28 -28.38
N ASN A 708 -17.12 1.29 -27.65
CA ASN A 708 -16.50 0.10 -28.25
C ASN A 708 -17.35 -1.17 -28.06
N MET A 709 -18.45 -1.08 -27.33
CA MET A 709 -19.43 -2.15 -27.16
C MET A 709 -20.86 -1.63 -27.30
N ARG A 710 -21.79 -2.57 -27.46
CA ARG A 710 -23.23 -2.31 -27.49
C ARG A 710 -24.01 -3.45 -26.82
N ILE A 711 -25.17 -3.13 -26.27
CA ILE A 711 -26.11 -4.08 -25.68
C ILE A 711 -27.01 -4.66 -26.79
N PHE A 712 -27.29 -5.96 -26.69
CA PHE A 712 -28.23 -6.68 -27.54
C PHE A 712 -29.19 -7.45 -26.64
N ALA A 713 -30.50 -7.34 -26.92
CA ALA A 713 -31.49 -8.22 -26.31
C ALA A 713 -31.24 -9.64 -26.79
N ARG A 714 -31.01 -10.56 -25.86
CA ARG A 714 -30.87 -11.99 -26.15
C ARG A 714 -32.02 -12.74 -25.51
N VAL A 715 -32.72 -13.52 -26.34
CA VAL A 715 -33.80 -14.41 -25.90
C VAL A 715 -33.23 -15.82 -25.83
N GLY A 716 -33.27 -16.40 -24.64
CA GLY A 716 -32.96 -17.80 -24.42
C GLY A 716 -34.20 -18.68 -24.52
N ASP A 717 -35.25 -18.32 -23.80
CA ASP A 717 -36.52 -19.03 -23.79
C ASP A 717 -37.58 -18.26 -24.56
N HIS A 718 -38.26 -18.93 -25.49
CA HIS A 718 -39.37 -18.30 -26.24
C HIS A 718 -40.61 -18.10 -25.37
N ALA A 719 -40.71 -18.79 -24.22
CA ALA A 719 -41.82 -18.63 -23.28
C ALA A 719 -41.78 -17.30 -22.52
N ASP A 720 -40.60 -16.74 -22.29
CA ASP A 720 -40.37 -15.55 -21.45
C ASP A 720 -39.65 -14.44 -22.22
N LYS A 721 -40.26 -13.97 -23.33
CA LYS A 721 -39.64 -12.90 -24.13
C LYS A 721 -39.58 -11.55 -23.38
N HIS A 722 -40.48 -11.32 -22.42
CA HIS A 722 -40.41 -10.13 -21.54
C HIS A 722 -39.25 -10.20 -20.56
N ILE A 723 -38.68 -11.38 -20.29
CA ILE A 723 -37.48 -11.58 -19.47
C ILE A 723 -36.32 -12.04 -20.35
N HIS A 724 -35.70 -11.09 -21.05
CA HIS A 724 -34.56 -11.34 -21.92
C HIS A 724 -33.24 -10.85 -21.33
N ASP A 725 -32.13 -11.46 -21.74
CA ASP A 725 -30.79 -11.06 -21.31
C ASP A 725 -30.33 -9.79 -22.05
N LEU A 726 -29.58 -8.93 -21.36
CA LEU A 726 -28.86 -7.80 -21.94
C LEU A 726 -27.41 -8.19 -22.21
N ALA A 727 -27.11 -8.65 -23.42
CA ALA A 727 -25.80 -9.17 -23.79
C ALA A 727 -24.89 -8.08 -24.39
N LEU A 728 -23.68 -7.92 -23.86
CA LEU A 728 -22.72 -6.95 -24.39
C LEU A 728 -21.78 -7.59 -25.42
N PHE A 729 -21.74 -7.00 -26.62
CA PHE A 729 -20.85 -7.40 -27.71
C PHE A 729 -19.93 -6.24 -28.11
N ALA A 730 -18.69 -6.57 -28.49
CA ALA A 730 -17.76 -5.60 -29.07
C ALA A 730 -18.20 -5.22 -30.49
N ILE A 731 -18.26 -3.92 -30.79
CA ILE A 731 -18.64 -3.40 -32.12
C ILE A 731 -17.43 -3.04 -33.00
N ARG A 732 -16.23 -3.21 -32.46
CA ARG A 732 -14.93 -3.13 -33.14
C ARG A 732 -13.90 -3.96 -32.37
N ASP A 733 -12.72 -4.15 -32.94
CA ASP A 733 -11.59 -4.70 -32.19
C ASP A 733 -11.21 -3.75 -31.03
N ILE A 734 -10.97 -4.34 -29.86
CA ILE A 734 -10.62 -3.66 -28.62
C ILE A 734 -9.29 -4.24 -28.12
N PRO A 735 -8.19 -3.47 -28.18
CA PRO A 735 -6.91 -3.86 -27.60
C PRO A 735 -7.01 -4.13 -26.10
N ALA A 736 -6.16 -5.03 -25.62
CA ALA A 736 -6.01 -5.32 -24.21
C ALA A 736 -5.78 -4.04 -23.40
N ARG A 737 -6.44 -3.96 -22.25
CA ARG A 737 -6.41 -2.85 -21.27
C ARG A 737 -7.06 -1.55 -21.73
N GLU A 738 -7.65 -1.49 -22.93
CA GLU A 738 -8.55 -0.39 -23.29
C GLU A 738 -9.81 -0.44 -22.39
N GLU A 739 -10.29 0.73 -21.96
CA GLU A 739 -11.52 0.83 -21.18
C GLU A 739 -12.72 0.41 -22.04
N LEU A 740 -13.49 -0.53 -21.53
CA LEU A 740 -14.74 -0.95 -22.12
C LEU A 740 -15.79 0.14 -21.87
N THR A 741 -16.54 0.50 -22.91
CA THR A 741 -17.57 1.55 -22.84
C THR A 741 -18.74 1.23 -23.78
N PHE A 742 -19.95 1.59 -23.37
CA PHE A 742 -21.13 1.56 -24.24
C PHE A 742 -21.90 2.88 -24.12
N ASP A 743 -22.87 3.10 -25.01
CA ASP A 743 -23.71 4.27 -24.97
C ASP A 743 -24.96 3.99 -24.12
N TYR A 744 -25.08 4.65 -22.96
CA TYR A 744 -26.23 4.52 -22.04
C TYR A 744 -27.58 4.92 -22.65
N VAL A 745 -27.58 5.67 -23.75
CA VAL A 745 -28.80 6.20 -24.39
C VAL A 745 -29.16 5.42 -25.65
N ASP A 746 -28.32 4.47 -26.08
CA ASP A 746 -28.59 3.69 -27.29
C ASP A 746 -29.70 2.66 -27.04
N GLY A 747 -30.90 2.96 -27.54
CA GLY A 747 -32.06 2.07 -27.46
C GLY A 747 -33.36 2.72 -26.96
N LEU A 748 -33.32 3.91 -26.37
CA LEU A 748 -34.53 4.62 -25.94
C LEU A 748 -35.32 5.12 -27.17
N GLU A 749 -36.41 4.43 -27.53
CA GLU A 749 -37.24 4.74 -28.71
C GLU A 749 -38.12 5.99 -28.58
N HIS A 750 -38.04 6.72 -27.47
CA HIS A 750 -38.68 8.03 -27.32
C HIS A 750 -37.66 9.07 -26.81
N MET A 751 -36.82 9.57 -27.72
CA MET A 751 -36.37 10.95 -27.55
C MET A 751 -37.53 11.85 -27.99
N ASP A 752 -38.47 12.09 -27.08
CA ASP A 752 -39.23 13.34 -27.16
C ASP A 752 -38.21 14.49 -27.25
N ASP A 753 -38.59 15.57 -27.95
CA ASP A 753 -37.79 16.79 -28.22
C ASP A 753 -37.13 17.44 -26.96
N ASP A 754 -37.32 16.87 -25.78
CA ASP A 754 -36.78 17.24 -24.48
C ASP A 754 -35.25 17.21 -24.38
N ALA A 755 -34.55 16.35 -25.13
CA ALA A 755 -33.08 16.27 -25.11
C ALA A 755 -32.38 17.54 -25.63
N TYR A 756 -33.13 18.45 -26.26
CA TYR A 756 -32.68 19.75 -26.75
C TYR A 756 -33.40 20.95 -26.09
N ASP A 757 -34.23 20.73 -25.07
CA ASP A 757 -34.88 21.82 -24.34
C ASP A 757 -33.86 22.56 -23.44
N PRO A 758 -33.52 23.83 -23.75
CA PRO A 758 -32.59 24.62 -22.94
C PRO A 758 -33.05 24.82 -21.49
N SER A 759 -34.34 24.62 -21.20
CA SER A 759 -34.93 24.77 -19.87
C SER A 759 -34.61 23.60 -18.92
N LYS A 760 -34.24 22.42 -19.45
CA LYS A 760 -33.94 21.20 -18.68
C LYS A 760 -32.44 20.94 -18.43
N VAL A 761 -31.55 21.78 -18.96
CA VAL A 761 -30.07 21.68 -18.83
C VAL A 761 -29.58 21.61 -17.37
N GLY A 762 -30.35 22.19 -16.43
CA GLY A 762 -30.04 22.13 -15.00
C GLY A 762 -30.19 20.75 -14.37
N GLU A 763 -30.90 19.83 -15.03
CA GLU A 763 -31.20 18.46 -14.56
C GLU A 763 -30.35 17.39 -15.25
N MET A 764 -29.68 17.76 -16.35
CA MET A 764 -28.85 16.90 -17.18
C MET A 764 -27.50 16.54 -16.53
N THR A 765 -27.03 15.30 -16.67
CA THR A 765 -25.68 14.91 -16.22
C THR A 765 -24.64 15.18 -17.31
N ARG A 766 -23.60 15.95 -16.96
CA ARG A 766 -22.49 16.25 -17.87
C ARG A 766 -21.74 14.98 -18.28
N CYS A 767 -21.58 14.78 -19.59
CA CYS A 767 -20.80 13.69 -20.15
C CYS A 767 -19.30 13.95 -19.98
N LEU A 768 -18.61 12.97 -19.41
CA LEU A 768 -17.17 13.01 -19.13
C LEU A 768 -16.35 12.06 -20.02
N CYS A 769 -16.91 11.62 -21.15
CA CYS A 769 -16.25 10.65 -22.04
C CYS A 769 -15.04 11.22 -22.79
N ASN A 770 -14.95 12.56 -22.94
CA ASN A 770 -13.86 13.28 -23.61
C ASN A 770 -13.60 12.84 -25.08
N THR A 771 -14.55 12.19 -25.74
CA THR A 771 -14.41 11.82 -27.15
C THR A 771 -14.67 13.03 -28.06
N LYS A 772 -14.14 13.00 -29.28
CA LYS A 772 -14.37 14.07 -30.27
C LYS A 772 -15.84 14.19 -30.71
N ARG A 773 -16.63 13.13 -30.52
CA ARG A 773 -18.06 13.06 -30.84
C ARG A 773 -18.94 13.15 -29.59
N CYS A 774 -18.43 13.70 -28.50
CA CYS A 774 -19.15 13.83 -27.24
C CYS A 774 -20.40 14.72 -27.40
N ARG A 775 -21.56 14.22 -26.94
CA ARG A 775 -22.83 14.97 -26.92
C ARG A 775 -22.89 16.04 -25.81
N GLY A 776 -21.92 16.06 -24.92
CA GLY A 776 -21.83 17.03 -23.81
C GLY A 776 -22.59 16.63 -22.56
N PHE A 777 -23.77 16.00 -22.70
CA PHE A 777 -24.64 15.54 -21.61
C PHE A 777 -25.17 14.13 -21.89
N LEU A 778 -25.61 13.42 -20.84
CA LEU A 778 -26.07 12.02 -20.92
C LEU A 778 -27.59 11.88 -21.04
N TRP A 779 -28.36 12.89 -20.63
CA TRP A 779 -29.82 13.04 -20.71
C TRP A 779 -30.14 14.45 -20.29
#